data_AF-A0A7C4SS93-F1
#
_entry.id   AF-A0A7C4SS93-F1
#
_cell.length_a   1.000
_cell.length_b   1.000
_cell.length_c   1.000
_cell.angle_alpha   90.00
_cell.angle_beta   90.00
_cell.angle_gamma   90.00
#
_symmetry.space_group_name_H-M   'P 1'
#
loop_
_entity.id
_entity.type
_entity.pdbx_description
1 polymer ?
#
loop_
_entity_poly.entity_id
_entity_poly.type
_entity_poly.pdbx_seq_one_letter_code
_entity_poly.pdbx_strand_id
1 'polypeptide(L)'
;MKALDAYEVLSSAKPEELKHPCESLDYADHVVKTTMMGYPQLAADSLLNPDLIGRLADIVGSIVRQLNLIFMEAKWVGKKREDVIVRRGRAYDVLLEIAINLFGLEREWVGFAERDVEDSLKIIRNTLSTWESTERKECGSAEVAKAVVRLKIEDMKKVMRGDPKGVKSMVAVMGENVDKKLDERNIMLSFLDALKEEIQGNIYYVMSKRGMCRFGNDYALGLRWLRRLGYVQVSTNPVLAAIAYRDDPSLWDKFEDYLRKNPSYLKDIDNRQNELAMLATMLALWPNMEVFRPVFYLKSFSDGMISYQLNPNVADDVNRSIEDALKIYKATQEYFMKYDEYLLWGWSKDVERGRPNIVFKVAGSSPAAIEITSVLESLGIGTNNTITFTVSQEVSLILAKIRGRAKAVKMGIKTTRVYETNMGGRLEGHLREVKAAQLIMDALKRFENPEAKLIEFCKKLGVPVASEAEAWVGATGWGYNYKAKTFEEKVTLASFNQYLKTLINEHLAMLLVEAKMFNSREEALNYLTNWEKAIGLAGTLVAQRVWWIFFSPENRAKWISYLTSEYGLTREEAENVLNGIDVLPASKRKPMDTFLTLARWNMTNTEFPDHQLNVLNESKSLNFNLSNYDNAIMMKHDPKIVEMLNQLDDFVKAYELTPDLSELLGKVGVDVKELGNRGLTYDGWATFGSTVKTMTGFTEAYNSFRSRVIETAKKVAKMLSVQ
;
A
#
# COMPACT_ATOMS: atom_id res chain seq x y z
N MET A 1 21.14 -10.66 40.66
CA MET A 1 21.07 -10.09 39.30
C MET A 1 19.87 -10.72 38.60
N LYS A 2 18.91 -9.94 38.09
CA LYS A 2 17.87 -10.47 37.20
C LYS A 2 18.59 -11.07 35.98
N ALA A 3 18.24 -12.30 35.59
CA ALA A 3 18.75 -12.88 34.36
C ALA A 3 18.37 -11.96 33.18
N LEU A 4 19.33 -11.62 32.32
CA LEU A 4 19.05 -10.86 31.10
C LEU A 4 18.06 -11.65 30.23
N ASP A 5 16.93 -11.02 29.89
CA ASP A 5 15.91 -11.56 29.00
C ASP A 5 16.43 -11.55 27.56
N ALA A 6 16.46 -12.73 26.93
CA ALA A 6 16.91 -12.87 25.54
C ALA A 6 16.09 -12.03 24.57
N TYR A 7 14.81 -11.82 24.84
CA TYR A 7 13.95 -10.96 24.01
C TYR A 7 14.38 -9.49 24.06
N GLU A 8 14.67 -8.95 25.25
CA GLU A 8 15.15 -7.57 25.43
C GLU A 8 16.52 -7.36 24.77
N VAL A 9 17.43 -8.33 24.91
CA VAL A 9 18.76 -8.28 24.29
C VAL A 9 18.64 -8.28 22.75
N LEU A 10 17.85 -9.17 22.18
CA LEU A 10 17.70 -9.25 20.72
C LEU A 10 16.96 -8.05 20.13
N SER A 11 15.90 -7.56 20.78
CA SER A 11 15.13 -6.40 20.31
C SER A 11 15.93 -5.09 20.34
N SER A 12 16.94 -4.99 21.21
CA SER A 12 17.80 -3.80 21.32
C SER A 12 19.13 -3.92 20.56
N ALA A 13 19.44 -5.10 20.00
CA ALA A 13 20.68 -5.33 19.28
C ALA A 13 20.74 -4.53 17.98
N LYS A 14 21.63 -3.53 17.92
CA LYS A 14 21.81 -2.70 16.71
C LYS A 14 22.65 -3.44 15.66
N PRO A 15 22.31 -3.30 14.36
CA PRO A 15 23.17 -3.75 13.28
C PRO A 15 24.41 -2.84 13.17
N GLU A 16 25.48 -3.39 12.61
CA GLU A 16 26.67 -2.64 12.19
C GLU A 16 26.36 -1.82 10.93
N GLU A 17 27.19 -0.83 10.63
CA GLU A 17 27.08 -0.11 9.34
C GLU A 17 27.51 -1.02 8.18
N LEU A 18 26.73 -1.04 7.10
CA LEU A 18 27.12 -1.74 5.87
C LEU A 18 28.36 -1.06 5.27
N LYS A 19 29.44 -1.83 5.10
CA LYS A 19 30.71 -1.35 4.55
C LYS A 19 30.65 -1.36 3.03
N HIS A 20 31.40 -0.47 2.40
CA HIS A 20 31.54 -0.40 0.95
C HIS A 20 33.04 -0.40 0.58
N PRO A 21 33.52 -1.34 -0.27
CA PRO A 21 32.76 -2.39 -0.95
C PRO A 21 32.38 -3.57 -0.03
N CYS A 22 31.41 -4.38 -0.45
CA CYS A 22 31.06 -5.64 0.21
C CYS A 22 32.20 -6.68 0.08
N GLU A 23 32.68 -7.22 1.20
CA GLU A 23 33.79 -8.20 1.26
C GLU A 23 33.28 -9.61 1.59
N SER A 24 33.00 -10.42 0.57
CA SER A 24 32.57 -11.81 0.73
C SER A 24 33.30 -12.74 -0.25
N LEU A 25 33.61 -13.96 0.21
CA LEU A 25 34.37 -14.96 -0.56
C LEU A 25 33.47 -15.83 -1.44
N ASP A 26 32.36 -16.30 -0.88
CA ASP A 26 31.35 -17.13 -1.51
C ASP A 26 29.96 -16.80 -0.94
N TYR A 27 28.90 -17.43 -1.45
CA TYR A 27 27.53 -17.17 -0.96
C TYR A 27 27.35 -17.51 0.52
N ALA A 28 28.01 -18.55 1.03
CA ALA A 28 27.87 -18.93 2.43
C ALA A 28 28.55 -17.92 3.35
N ASP A 29 29.78 -17.50 3.01
CA ASP A 29 30.50 -16.43 3.70
C ASP A 29 29.73 -15.11 3.65
N HIS A 30 29.15 -14.78 2.49
CA HIS A 30 28.33 -13.58 2.32
C HIS A 30 27.12 -13.56 3.25
N VAL A 31 26.32 -14.63 3.24
CA VAL A 31 25.13 -14.74 4.10
C VAL A 31 25.53 -14.68 5.57
N VAL A 32 26.53 -15.46 5.98
CA VAL A 32 26.95 -15.53 7.39
C VAL A 32 27.50 -14.21 7.90
N LYS A 33 28.38 -13.53 7.14
CA LYS A 33 28.90 -12.21 7.53
C LYS A 33 27.79 -11.17 7.62
N THR A 34 26.92 -11.10 6.61
CA THR A 34 25.79 -10.15 6.58
C THR A 34 24.82 -10.39 7.74
N THR A 35 24.54 -11.67 8.06
CA THR A 35 23.78 -12.04 9.26
C THR A 35 24.48 -11.59 10.53
N MET A 36 25.78 -11.85 10.67
CA MET A 36 26.55 -11.47 11.87
C MET A 36 26.70 -9.95 12.04
N MET A 37 26.62 -9.17 10.96
CA MET A 37 26.51 -7.70 11.01
C MET A 37 25.14 -7.21 11.51
N GLY A 38 24.16 -8.11 11.69
CA GLY A 38 22.81 -7.77 12.15
C GLY A 38 21.77 -7.62 11.05
N TYR A 39 22.03 -8.14 9.85
CA TYR A 39 21.09 -8.09 8.72
C TYR A 39 20.63 -9.50 8.26
N PRO A 40 20.00 -10.32 9.13
CA PRO A 40 19.54 -11.66 8.77
C PRO A 40 18.54 -11.66 7.60
N GLN A 41 17.68 -10.64 7.50
CA GLN A 41 16.69 -10.51 6.43
C GLN A 41 17.34 -10.23 5.07
N LEU A 42 18.29 -9.30 5.02
CA LEU A 42 19.07 -8.99 3.81
C LEU A 42 19.90 -10.19 3.38
N ALA A 43 20.54 -10.88 4.33
CA ALA A 43 21.30 -12.10 4.07
C ALA A 43 20.42 -13.22 3.49
N ALA A 44 19.21 -13.42 4.02
CA ALA A 44 18.28 -14.39 3.45
C ALA A 44 17.75 -13.96 2.07
N ASP A 45 17.50 -12.67 1.88
CA ASP A 45 17.00 -12.12 0.61
C ASP A 45 18.06 -12.12 -0.51
N SER A 46 19.36 -12.07 -0.19
CA SER A 46 20.43 -12.18 -1.21
C SER A 46 20.52 -13.57 -1.85
N LEU A 47 19.94 -14.60 -1.21
CA LEU A 47 19.76 -15.92 -1.80
C LEU A 47 18.60 -15.99 -2.80
N LEU A 48 17.74 -14.96 -2.90
CA LEU A 48 16.70 -14.89 -3.93
C LEU A 48 17.31 -14.51 -5.29
N ASN A 49 18.27 -15.29 -5.75
CA ASN A 49 19.09 -15.06 -6.93
C ASN A 49 18.83 -16.17 -7.98
N PRO A 50 18.39 -15.82 -9.20
CA PRO A 50 18.17 -16.79 -10.28
C PRO A 50 19.40 -17.66 -10.61
N ASP A 51 20.62 -17.17 -10.38
CA ASP A 51 21.86 -17.92 -10.62
C ASP A 51 22.05 -19.10 -9.64
N LEU A 52 21.22 -19.19 -8.60
CA LEU A 52 21.27 -20.26 -7.60
C LEU A 52 20.31 -21.43 -7.89
N ILE A 53 19.52 -21.37 -8.98
CA ILE A 53 18.62 -22.46 -9.37
C ILE A 53 19.41 -23.77 -9.50
N GLY A 54 19.00 -24.79 -8.76
CA GLY A 54 19.61 -26.12 -8.77
C GLY A 54 20.86 -26.26 -7.89
N ARG A 55 21.22 -25.22 -7.12
CA ARG A 55 22.37 -25.20 -6.20
C ARG A 55 22.01 -24.70 -4.81
N LEU A 56 20.73 -24.41 -4.54
CA LEU A 56 20.33 -23.75 -3.30
C LEU A 56 20.62 -24.65 -2.10
N ALA A 57 20.29 -25.94 -2.17
CA ALA A 57 20.51 -26.88 -1.08
C ALA A 57 21.99 -27.00 -0.66
N ASP A 58 22.91 -27.04 -1.63
CA ASP A 58 24.36 -27.10 -1.37
C ASP A 58 24.86 -25.83 -0.67
N ILE A 59 24.37 -24.67 -1.09
CA ILE A 59 24.69 -23.37 -0.47
C ILE A 59 24.12 -23.31 0.94
N VAL A 60 22.87 -23.72 1.15
CA VAL A 60 22.23 -23.80 2.47
C VAL A 60 23.01 -24.75 3.39
N GLY A 61 23.47 -25.89 2.88
CA GLY A 61 24.36 -26.80 3.62
C GLY A 61 25.67 -26.13 4.06
N SER A 62 26.27 -25.33 3.18
CA SER A 62 27.51 -24.58 3.46
C SER A 62 27.29 -23.45 4.47
N ILE A 63 26.16 -22.75 4.39
CA ILE A 63 25.72 -21.73 5.37
C ILE A 63 25.56 -22.39 6.74
N VAL A 64 24.81 -23.50 6.82
CA VAL A 64 24.60 -24.25 8.06
C VAL A 64 25.92 -24.71 8.66
N ARG A 65 26.87 -25.21 7.86
CA ARG A 65 28.20 -25.60 8.35
C ARG A 65 28.91 -24.44 9.05
N GLN A 66 28.90 -23.25 8.46
CA GLN A 66 29.55 -22.07 9.04
C GLN A 66 28.79 -21.55 10.28
N LEU A 67 27.46 -21.46 10.22
CA LEU A 67 26.65 -21.07 11.36
C LEU A 67 26.77 -22.05 12.53
N ASN A 68 26.93 -23.35 12.26
CA ASN A 68 27.19 -24.36 13.30
C ASN A 68 28.45 -24.03 14.11
N LEU A 69 29.53 -23.59 13.46
CA LEU A 69 30.76 -23.19 14.17
C LEU A 69 30.49 -22.00 15.08
N ILE A 70 29.84 -20.96 14.56
CA ILE A 70 29.48 -19.75 15.33
C ILE A 70 28.56 -20.10 16.50
N PHE A 71 27.55 -20.94 16.27
CA PHE A 71 26.58 -21.34 17.28
C PHE A 71 27.24 -22.13 18.42
N MET A 72 28.14 -23.06 18.07
CA MET A 72 28.88 -23.89 19.02
C MET A 72 29.99 -23.12 19.75
N GLU A 73 30.59 -22.10 19.15
CA GLU A 73 31.54 -21.20 19.81
C GLU A 73 30.86 -20.23 20.78
N ALA A 74 29.62 -19.83 20.49
CA ALA A 74 28.77 -19.03 21.36
C ALA A 74 28.24 -19.89 22.54
N LYS A 75 29.14 -20.29 23.44
CA LYS A 75 28.80 -21.02 24.67
C LYS A 75 28.56 -20.06 25.83
N TRP A 76 27.65 -20.44 26.73
CA TRP A 76 27.35 -19.68 27.94
C TRP A 76 28.53 -19.54 28.91
N VAL A 77 29.47 -20.48 28.88
CA VAL A 77 30.65 -20.50 29.74
C VAL A 77 31.78 -19.66 29.11
N GLY A 78 32.29 -18.68 29.86
CA GLY A 78 33.45 -17.87 29.44
C GLY A 78 33.17 -16.77 28.42
N LYS A 79 31.91 -16.53 28.07
CA LYS A 79 31.47 -15.44 27.18
C LYS A 79 30.42 -14.56 27.88
N LYS A 80 30.29 -13.31 27.42
CA LYS A 80 29.20 -12.43 27.88
C LYS A 80 27.87 -13.00 27.41
N ARG A 81 26.90 -13.10 28.32
CA ARG A 81 25.57 -13.65 28.02
C ARG A 81 24.90 -12.94 26.84
N GLU A 82 25.08 -11.62 26.72
CA GLU A 82 24.52 -10.85 25.61
C GLU A 82 25.11 -11.27 24.25
N ASP A 83 26.43 -11.46 24.16
CA ASP A 83 27.11 -11.89 22.92
C ASP A 83 26.63 -13.27 22.47
N VAL A 84 26.42 -14.19 23.42
CA VAL A 84 25.86 -15.53 23.13
C VAL A 84 24.45 -15.41 22.58
N ILE A 85 23.59 -14.64 23.25
CA ILE A 85 22.19 -14.43 22.81
C ILE A 85 22.16 -13.82 21.41
N VAL A 86 22.93 -12.77 21.14
CA VAL A 86 22.95 -12.07 19.85
C VAL A 86 23.42 -13.00 18.72
N ARG A 87 24.53 -13.71 18.91
CA ARG A 87 25.07 -14.62 17.88
C ARG A 87 24.12 -15.77 17.56
N ARG A 88 23.62 -16.46 18.60
CA ARG A 88 22.65 -17.57 18.42
C ARG A 88 21.34 -17.07 17.84
N GLY A 89 20.85 -15.92 18.30
CA GLY A 89 19.61 -15.30 17.82
C GLY A 89 19.70 -14.94 16.34
N ARG A 90 20.79 -14.31 15.91
CA ARG A 90 21.05 -14.00 14.49
C ARG A 90 21.14 -15.27 13.63
N ALA A 91 21.77 -16.33 14.13
CA ALA A 91 21.86 -17.62 13.42
C ALA A 91 20.49 -18.30 13.26
N TYR A 92 19.66 -18.34 14.31
CA TYR A 92 18.28 -18.81 14.20
C TYR A 92 17.49 -17.96 13.20
N ASP A 93 17.60 -16.63 13.30
CA ASP A 93 16.82 -15.71 12.51
C ASP A 93 17.07 -15.89 11.00
N VAL A 94 18.33 -15.95 10.56
CA VAL A 94 18.61 -16.14 9.12
C VAL A 94 18.05 -17.46 8.59
N LEU A 95 18.13 -18.56 9.34
CA LEU A 95 17.58 -19.84 8.88
C LEU A 95 16.05 -19.82 8.82
N LEU A 96 15.38 -19.18 9.77
CA LEU A 96 13.94 -18.95 9.71
C LEU A 96 13.59 -18.09 8.49
N GLU A 97 14.34 -17.02 8.22
CA GLU A 97 14.07 -16.14 7.09
C GLU A 97 14.26 -16.82 5.73
N ILE A 98 15.28 -17.68 5.59
CA ILE A 98 15.46 -18.52 4.40
C ILE A 98 14.27 -19.47 4.25
N ALA A 99 13.85 -20.15 5.32
CA ALA A 99 12.70 -21.06 5.26
C ALA A 99 11.40 -20.33 4.88
N ILE A 100 11.16 -19.14 5.42
CA ILE A 100 9.96 -18.33 5.12
C ILE A 100 10.01 -17.80 3.68
N ASN A 101 11.19 -17.40 3.16
CA ASN A 101 11.39 -17.12 1.71
C ASN A 101 10.93 -18.30 0.85
N LEU A 102 11.20 -19.53 1.29
CA LEU A 102 10.86 -20.76 0.59
C LEU A 102 9.41 -21.23 0.80
N PHE A 103 8.64 -20.61 1.70
CA PHE A 103 7.20 -20.85 1.83
C PHE A 103 6.38 -19.88 0.96
N GLY A 104 6.87 -18.64 0.83
CA GLY A 104 6.23 -17.57 0.09
C GLY A 104 6.36 -17.67 -1.43
N LEU A 105 5.78 -16.71 -2.15
CA LEU A 105 5.87 -16.63 -3.61
C LEU A 105 7.25 -16.24 -4.12
N GLU A 106 8.16 -15.82 -3.26
CA GLU A 106 9.51 -15.46 -3.67
C GLU A 106 10.24 -16.62 -4.36
N ARG A 107 10.09 -17.86 -3.88
CA ARG A 107 10.67 -19.04 -4.55
C ARG A 107 10.18 -19.20 -5.99
N GLU A 108 8.90 -18.89 -6.23
CA GLU A 108 8.25 -19.02 -7.55
C GLU A 108 8.72 -17.88 -8.47
N TRP A 109 8.99 -16.70 -7.92
CA TRP A 109 9.53 -15.57 -8.68
C TRP A 109 10.98 -15.78 -9.08
N VAL A 110 11.79 -16.43 -8.23
CA VAL A 110 13.15 -16.84 -8.59
C VAL A 110 13.12 -18.00 -9.59
N GLY A 111 12.18 -18.93 -9.44
CA GLY A 111 12.09 -20.15 -10.25
C GLY A 111 12.82 -21.34 -9.64
N PHE A 112 12.92 -21.43 -8.31
CA PHE A 112 13.52 -22.58 -7.64
C PHE A 112 12.71 -23.86 -7.88
N ALA A 113 13.42 -24.96 -8.18
CA ALA A 113 12.79 -26.26 -8.34
C ALA A 113 12.28 -26.82 -7.00
N GLU A 114 11.10 -27.46 -7.00
CA GLU A 114 10.48 -27.95 -5.76
C GLU A 114 11.41 -28.89 -4.97
N ARG A 115 12.14 -29.77 -5.65
CA ARG A 115 13.11 -30.67 -5.01
C ARG A 115 14.22 -29.92 -4.27
N ASP A 116 14.78 -28.89 -4.88
CA ASP A 116 15.86 -28.07 -4.30
C ASP A 116 15.33 -27.29 -3.08
N VAL A 117 14.08 -26.82 -3.15
CA VAL A 117 13.36 -26.19 -2.03
C VAL A 117 13.13 -27.18 -0.88
N GLU A 118 12.65 -28.39 -1.17
CA GLU A 118 12.40 -29.43 -0.16
C GLU A 118 13.69 -29.87 0.54
N ASP A 119 14.77 -30.11 -0.22
CA ASP A 119 16.08 -30.47 0.32
C ASP A 119 16.65 -29.35 1.20
N SER A 120 16.54 -28.09 0.76
CA SER A 120 16.93 -26.90 1.55
C SER A 120 16.15 -26.80 2.86
N LEU A 121 14.82 -26.95 2.81
CA LEU A 121 13.96 -26.90 4.00
C LEU A 121 14.27 -28.05 4.97
N LYS A 122 14.60 -29.24 4.46
CA LYS A 122 15.02 -30.37 5.29
C LYS A 122 16.31 -30.09 6.05
N ILE A 123 17.31 -29.51 5.37
CA ILE A 123 18.58 -29.09 6.00
C ILE A 123 18.30 -28.07 7.13
N ILE A 124 17.48 -27.06 6.85
CA ILE A 124 17.14 -26.01 7.82
C ILE A 124 16.41 -26.61 9.04
N ARG A 125 15.37 -27.41 8.83
CA ARG A 125 14.59 -28.03 9.91
C ARG A 125 15.46 -28.90 10.83
N ASN A 126 16.33 -29.74 10.25
CA ASN A 126 17.23 -30.58 11.02
C ASN A 126 18.21 -29.75 11.87
N THR A 127 18.71 -28.65 11.31
CA THR A 127 19.63 -27.73 11.98
C THR A 127 18.95 -27.01 13.15
N LEU A 128 17.79 -26.41 12.90
CA LEU A 128 17.02 -25.69 13.92
C LEU A 128 16.63 -26.61 15.09
N SER A 129 16.18 -27.83 14.80
CA SER A 129 15.86 -28.83 15.84
C SER A 129 17.08 -29.22 16.67
N THR A 130 18.24 -29.36 16.03
CA THR A 130 19.51 -29.67 16.70
C THR A 130 19.97 -28.53 17.61
N TRP A 131 19.92 -27.29 17.12
CA TRP A 131 20.28 -26.10 17.91
C TRP A 131 19.36 -25.90 19.11
N GLU A 132 18.04 -26.03 18.91
CA GLU A 132 17.08 -25.92 20.00
C GLU A 132 17.32 -26.99 21.07
N SER A 133 17.59 -28.23 20.65
CA SER A 133 17.93 -29.34 21.54
C SER A 133 19.23 -29.10 22.32
N THR A 134 20.25 -28.55 21.67
CA THR A 134 21.53 -28.19 22.31
C THR A 134 21.31 -27.11 23.36
N GLU A 135 20.56 -26.07 23.03
CA GLU A 135 20.24 -24.99 23.96
C GLU A 135 19.49 -25.49 25.20
N ARG A 136 18.48 -26.35 25.02
CA ARG A 136 17.74 -26.99 26.13
C ARG A 136 18.65 -27.84 27.02
N LYS A 137 19.61 -28.57 26.43
CA LYS A 137 20.58 -29.36 27.21
C LYS A 137 21.51 -28.49 28.04
N GLU A 138 21.88 -27.31 27.53
CA GLU A 138 22.80 -26.39 28.21
C GLU A 138 22.12 -25.56 29.31
N CYS A 139 20.86 -25.13 29.10
CA CYS A 139 20.17 -24.17 29.97
C CYS A 139 18.88 -24.68 30.61
N GLY A 140 18.42 -25.88 30.28
CA GLY A 140 17.11 -26.42 30.69
C GLY A 140 15.93 -25.88 29.88
N SER A 141 16.15 -24.88 29.02
CA SER A 141 15.14 -24.21 28.19
C SER A 141 15.78 -23.70 26.88
N ALA A 142 14.96 -23.33 25.90
CA ALA A 142 15.40 -22.74 24.64
C ALA A 142 15.09 -21.23 24.60
N GLU A 143 15.72 -20.45 25.47
CA GLU A 143 15.41 -19.03 25.69
C GLU A 143 15.62 -18.16 24.45
N VAL A 144 16.73 -18.34 23.74
CA VAL A 144 17.07 -17.62 22.51
C VAL A 144 16.13 -18.04 21.39
N ALA A 145 15.87 -19.34 21.23
CA ALA A 145 14.91 -19.83 20.24
C ALA A 145 13.52 -19.22 20.44
N LYS A 146 13.03 -19.23 21.68
CA LYS A 146 11.75 -18.62 22.08
C LYS A 146 11.73 -17.11 21.82
N ALA A 147 12.81 -16.42 22.13
CA ALA A 147 12.92 -14.98 21.91
C ALA A 147 12.87 -14.61 20.42
N VAL A 148 13.55 -15.36 19.55
CA VAL A 148 13.52 -15.13 18.08
C VAL A 148 12.12 -15.34 17.52
N VAL A 149 11.45 -16.43 17.87
CA VAL A 149 10.06 -16.69 17.44
C VAL A 149 9.11 -15.60 17.96
N ARG A 150 9.27 -15.19 19.22
CA ARG A 150 8.49 -14.09 19.81
C ARG A 150 8.67 -12.79 19.05
N LEU A 151 9.89 -12.44 18.62
CA LEU A 151 10.14 -11.24 17.81
C LEU A 151 9.37 -11.25 16.49
N LYS A 152 9.31 -12.40 15.80
CA LYS A 152 8.54 -12.53 14.55
C LYS A 152 7.03 -12.39 14.78
N ILE A 153 6.50 -13.02 15.82
CA ILE A 153 5.07 -12.95 16.15
C ILE A 153 4.68 -11.53 16.58
N GLU A 154 5.51 -10.86 17.38
CA GLU A 154 5.27 -9.47 17.78
C GLU A 154 5.34 -8.52 16.59
N ASP A 155 6.24 -8.77 15.63
CA ASP A 155 6.29 -8.03 14.36
C ASP A 155 5.00 -8.18 13.55
N MET A 156 4.37 -9.36 13.53
CA MET A 156 3.06 -9.56 12.91
C MET A 156 1.95 -8.84 13.69
N LYS A 157 1.90 -9.00 15.01
CA LYS A 157 0.86 -8.45 15.90
C LYS A 157 0.91 -6.94 16.05
N LYS A 158 1.99 -6.26 15.65
CA LYS A 158 2.09 -4.79 15.73
C LYS A 158 1.29 -4.07 14.63
N VAL A 159 0.97 -4.76 13.53
CA VAL A 159 0.26 -4.16 12.39
C VAL A 159 -1.15 -3.74 12.79
N MET A 160 -1.43 -2.43 12.76
CA MET A 160 -2.66 -1.78 13.25
C MET A 160 -2.92 -1.91 14.76
N ARG A 161 -1.90 -2.23 15.58
CA ARG A 161 -2.06 -2.36 17.05
C ARG A 161 -2.58 -1.07 17.71
N GLY A 162 -2.20 0.09 17.17
CA GLY A 162 -2.61 1.41 17.65
C GLY A 162 -3.94 1.91 17.07
N ASP A 163 -4.72 1.08 16.38
CA ASP A 163 -6.00 1.50 15.82
C ASP A 163 -6.99 1.87 16.94
N PRO A 164 -7.54 3.11 16.95
CA PRO A 164 -8.39 3.58 18.05
C PRO A 164 -9.73 2.87 18.14
N LYS A 165 -10.14 2.13 17.10
CA LYS A 165 -11.39 1.35 17.08
C LYS A 165 -11.14 -0.12 17.45
N GLY A 166 -9.89 -0.52 17.69
CA GLY A 166 -9.52 -1.91 17.99
C GLY A 166 -9.66 -2.85 16.80
N VAL A 167 -9.65 -2.33 15.57
CA VAL A 167 -9.74 -3.16 14.36
C VAL A 167 -8.43 -3.91 14.16
N LYS A 168 -8.52 -5.22 13.88
CA LYS A 168 -7.34 -6.07 13.64
C LYS A 168 -6.99 -6.13 12.15
N SER A 169 -5.70 -6.21 11.88
CA SER A 169 -5.18 -6.49 10.54
C SER A 169 -5.15 -7.99 10.23
N MET A 170 -5.16 -8.35 8.94
CA MET A 170 -4.96 -9.74 8.51
C MET A 170 -3.65 -10.34 9.04
N VAL A 171 -2.55 -9.59 8.96
CA VAL A 171 -1.23 -10.03 9.42
C VAL A 171 -1.21 -10.25 10.94
N ALA A 172 -1.85 -9.38 11.73
CA ALA A 172 -1.95 -9.57 13.17
C ALA A 172 -2.74 -10.85 13.52
N VAL A 173 -3.84 -11.12 12.80
CA VAL A 173 -4.62 -12.36 12.98
C VAL A 173 -3.81 -13.60 12.60
N MET A 174 -3.03 -13.56 11.52
CA MET A 174 -2.08 -14.63 11.19
C MET A 174 -1.09 -14.85 12.33
N GLY A 175 -0.53 -13.78 12.90
CA GLY A 175 0.39 -13.86 14.05
C GLY A 175 -0.25 -14.47 15.30
N GLU A 176 -1.52 -14.14 15.59
CA GLU A 176 -2.28 -14.77 16.68
C GLU A 176 -2.56 -16.25 16.43
N ASN A 177 -2.81 -16.66 15.19
CA ASN A 177 -3.04 -18.06 14.84
C ASN A 177 -1.76 -18.88 14.96
N VAL A 178 -0.62 -18.34 14.51
CA VAL A 178 0.70 -18.97 14.68
C VAL A 178 1.02 -19.16 16.16
N ASP A 179 0.82 -18.12 16.97
CA ASP A 179 1.09 -18.15 18.42
C ASP A 179 0.30 -19.25 19.14
N LYS A 180 -0.97 -19.45 18.78
CA LYS A 180 -1.83 -20.51 19.34
C LYS A 180 -1.38 -21.93 18.98
N LYS A 181 -0.59 -22.10 17.92
CA LYS A 181 -0.13 -23.40 17.41
C LYS A 181 1.29 -23.76 17.86
N LEU A 182 1.95 -22.90 18.64
CA LEU A 182 3.30 -23.16 19.12
C LEU A 182 3.34 -24.32 20.12
N ASP A 183 4.34 -25.18 19.98
CA ASP A 183 4.70 -26.22 20.95
C ASP A 183 5.94 -25.80 21.74
N GLU A 184 5.79 -25.60 23.06
CA GLU A 184 6.88 -25.24 23.98
C GLU A 184 8.00 -26.28 24.04
N ARG A 185 7.79 -27.50 23.55
CA ARG A 185 8.82 -28.55 23.44
C ARG A 185 9.54 -28.57 22.09
N ASN A 186 9.00 -27.88 21.09
CA ASN A 186 9.49 -27.87 19.71
C ASN A 186 9.17 -26.53 19.03
N ILE A 187 9.76 -25.46 19.55
CA ILE A 187 9.36 -24.08 19.25
C ILE A 187 9.65 -23.76 17.78
N MET A 188 10.84 -24.12 17.28
CA MET A 188 11.26 -23.77 15.93
C MET A 188 10.43 -24.46 14.85
N LEU A 189 10.20 -25.77 14.97
CA LEU A 189 9.48 -26.51 13.93
C LEU A 189 7.98 -26.25 13.98
N SER A 190 7.37 -26.16 15.17
CA SER A 190 5.95 -25.80 15.30
C SER A 190 5.66 -24.41 14.74
N PHE A 191 6.57 -23.44 14.94
CA PHE A 191 6.50 -22.12 14.31
C PHE A 191 6.54 -22.19 12.78
N LEU A 192 7.49 -22.92 12.20
CA LEU A 192 7.59 -23.07 10.74
C LEU A 192 6.35 -23.74 10.14
N ASP A 193 5.83 -24.78 10.80
CA ASP A 193 4.65 -25.51 10.34
C ASP A 193 3.40 -24.62 10.37
N ALA A 194 3.20 -23.88 11.47
CA ALA A 194 2.10 -22.94 11.59
C ALA A 194 2.18 -21.78 10.58
N LEU A 195 3.38 -21.23 10.35
CA LEU A 195 3.57 -20.16 9.36
C LEU A 195 3.33 -20.64 7.93
N LYS A 196 3.81 -21.84 7.57
CA LYS A 196 3.59 -22.40 6.24
C LYS A 196 2.09 -22.53 5.95
N GLU A 197 1.31 -23.00 6.92
CA GLU A 197 -0.14 -23.11 6.82
C GLU A 197 -0.80 -21.73 6.62
N GLU A 198 -0.46 -20.73 7.45
CA GLU A 198 -1.04 -19.39 7.35
C GLU A 198 -0.68 -18.68 6.03
N ILE A 199 0.54 -18.88 5.51
CA ILE A 199 0.97 -18.28 4.23
C ILE A 199 0.25 -18.96 3.06
N GLN A 200 0.34 -20.29 2.96
CA GLN A 200 -0.10 -21.02 1.78
C GLN A 200 -1.62 -21.22 1.73
N GLY A 201 -2.29 -21.20 2.89
CA GLY A 201 -3.75 -21.24 3.01
C GLY A 201 -4.44 -19.88 2.81
N ASN A 202 -3.68 -18.79 2.68
CA ASN A 202 -4.23 -17.45 2.53
C ASN A 202 -4.76 -17.20 1.11
N ILE A 203 -5.94 -16.59 0.99
CA ILE A 203 -6.57 -16.30 -0.31
C ILE A 203 -5.70 -15.42 -1.22
N TYR A 204 -4.90 -14.48 -0.67
CA TYR A 204 -3.99 -13.65 -1.46
C TYR A 204 -2.84 -14.45 -2.05
N TYR A 205 -2.28 -15.41 -1.30
CA TYR A 205 -1.29 -16.34 -1.84
C TYR A 205 -1.89 -17.15 -2.99
N VAL A 206 -3.11 -17.67 -2.81
CA VAL A 206 -3.81 -18.44 -3.85
C VAL A 206 -4.08 -17.61 -5.10
N MET A 207 -4.62 -16.39 -4.96
CA MET A 207 -4.91 -15.48 -6.10
C MET A 207 -3.62 -15.09 -6.84
N SER A 208 -2.58 -14.73 -6.10
CA SER A 208 -1.28 -14.35 -6.67
C SER A 208 -0.60 -15.52 -7.37
N LYS A 209 -0.61 -16.71 -6.76
CA LYS A 209 -0.06 -17.95 -7.36
C LYS A 209 -0.78 -18.34 -8.65
N ARG A 210 -2.09 -18.13 -8.73
CA ARG A 210 -2.92 -18.38 -9.93
C ARG A 210 -2.81 -17.28 -10.98
N GLY A 211 -2.07 -16.19 -10.69
CA GLY A 211 -1.93 -15.04 -11.56
C GLY A 211 -3.25 -14.30 -11.81
N MET A 212 -4.18 -14.31 -10.84
CA MET A 212 -5.51 -13.70 -10.99
C MET A 212 -5.47 -12.18 -10.91
N CYS A 213 -4.54 -11.60 -10.14
CA CYS A 213 -4.35 -10.16 -9.98
C CYS A 213 -3.01 -9.88 -9.28
N ARG A 214 -2.51 -8.65 -9.39
CA ARG A 214 -1.48 -8.11 -8.50
C ARG A 214 -2.11 -7.43 -7.28
N PHE A 215 -1.38 -7.41 -6.17
CA PHE A 215 -1.84 -6.80 -4.93
C PHE A 215 -0.83 -5.81 -4.36
N GLY A 216 -1.38 -4.75 -3.79
CA GLY A 216 -0.69 -3.65 -3.16
C GLY A 216 -1.21 -3.39 -1.74
N ASN A 217 -0.39 -2.74 -0.91
CA ASN A 217 -0.75 -2.44 0.48
C ASN A 217 -0.80 -0.93 0.74
N ASP A 218 -1.89 -0.46 1.33
CA ASP A 218 -2.07 0.92 1.82
C ASP A 218 -1.67 1.04 3.31
N TYR A 219 -0.47 0.56 3.65
CA TYR A 219 0.09 0.64 5.00
C TYR A 219 1.62 0.50 4.97
N ALA A 220 2.31 1.05 5.97
CA ALA A 220 3.77 0.99 6.03
C ALA A 220 4.32 -0.24 6.78
N LEU A 221 3.49 -0.96 7.54
CA LEU A 221 3.92 -2.08 8.39
C LEU A 221 3.40 -3.43 7.87
N GLY A 222 4.03 -4.52 8.29
CA GLY A 222 3.64 -5.90 7.93
C GLY A 222 4.06 -6.33 6.52
N LEU A 223 4.75 -5.47 5.80
CA LEU A 223 5.05 -5.61 4.37
C LEU A 223 5.82 -6.88 4.02
N ARG A 224 6.75 -7.30 4.88
CA ARG A 224 7.56 -8.50 4.63
C ARG A 224 6.72 -9.77 4.66
N TRP A 225 5.67 -9.80 5.48
CA TRP A 225 4.68 -10.87 5.52
C TRP A 225 3.78 -10.85 4.29
N LEU A 226 3.33 -9.66 3.86
CA LEU A 226 2.52 -9.49 2.65
C LEU A 226 3.28 -9.86 1.37
N ARG A 227 4.59 -9.56 1.29
CA ARG A 227 5.46 -9.99 0.19
C ARG A 227 5.41 -11.52 0.00
N ARG A 228 5.39 -12.29 1.10
CA ARG A 228 5.25 -13.76 1.07
C ARG A 228 3.98 -14.22 0.38
N LEU A 229 2.90 -13.47 0.60
CA LEU A 229 1.58 -13.74 0.04
C LEU A 229 1.48 -13.34 -1.44
N GLY A 230 2.49 -12.67 -2.00
CA GLY A 230 2.49 -12.24 -3.38
C GLY A 230 2.18 -10.76 -3.62
N TYR A 231 2.15 -9.94 -2.57
CA TYR A 231 2.05 -8.50 -2.76
C TYR A 231 3.29 -8.02 -3.50
N VAL A 232 3.12 -7.00 -4.34
CA VAL A 232 4.16 -6.46 -5.22
C VAL A 232 4.19 -4.93 -5.26
N GLN A 233 3.33 -4.28 -4.49
CA GLN A 233 3.20 -2.82 -4.48
C GLN A 233 2.91 -2.33 -3.06
N VAL A 234 3.38 -1.12 -2.76
CA VAL A 234 2.98 -0.40 -1.54
C VAL A 234 2.59 1.01 -1.91
N SER A 235 1.51 1.48 -1.31
CA SER A 235 1.04 2.84 -1.46
C SER A 235 1.07 3.52 -0.10
N THR A 236 1.81 4.62 0.00
CA THR A 236 1.82 5.47 1.19
C THR A 236 1.31 6.87 0.86
N ASN A 237 1.08 7.68 1.89
CA ASN A 237 0.81 9.11 1.86
C ASN A 237 1.22 9.69 3.24
N PRO A 238 1.16 11.01 3.45
CA PRO A 238 1.56 11.61 4.73
C PRO A 238 0.76 11.11 5.94
N VAL A 239 -0.53 10.78 5.78
CA VAL A 239 -1.35 10.16 6.84
C VAL A 239 -0.76 8.81 7.23
N LEU A 240 -0.42 7.99 6.23
CA LEU A 240 0.16 6.66 6.43
C LEU A 240 1.57 6.72 7.00
N ALA A 241 2.38 7.72 6.59
CA ALA A 241 3.67 7.98 7.21
C ALA A 241 3.50 8.36 8.69
N ALA A 242 2.59 9.27 9.02
CA ALA A 242 2.29 9.64 10.41
C ALA A 242 1.81 8.44 11.24
N ILE A 243 0.98 7.57 10.67
CA ILE A 243 0.55 6.32 11.29
C ILE A 243 1.74 5.39 11.52
N ALA A 244 2.68 5.28 10.57
CA ALA A 244 3.90 4.48 10.75
C ALA A 244 4.70 4.95 11.97
N TYR A 245 4.92 6.26 12.12
CA TYR A 245 5.61 6.85 13.29
C TYR A 245 4.84 6.69 14.61
N ARG A 246 3.52 6.51 14.55
CA ARG A 246 2.68 6.22 15.73
C ARG A 246 2.78 4.75 16.14
N ASP A 247 2.67 3.85 15.17
CA ASP A 247 2.66 2.40 15.39
C ASP A 247 4.09 1.85 15.64
N ASP A 248 5.12 2.50 15.11
CA ASP A 248 6.54 2.21 15.36
C ASP A 248 7.28 3.48 15.81
N PRO A 249 7.32 3.76 17.12
CA PRO A 249 8.01 4.93 17.67
C PRO A 249 9.52 4.98 17.39
N SER A 250 10.17 3.85 17.05
CA SER A 250 11.62 3.80 16.76
C SER A 250 12.00 4.58 15.48
N LEU A 251 11.03 4.89 14.62
CA LEU A 251 11.24 5.76 13.46
C LEU A 251 11.63 7.19 13.88
N TRP A 252 11.20 7.66 15.05
CA TRP A 252 11.65 8.95 15.58
C TRP A 252 13.14 8.93 15.92
N ASP A 253 13.62 7.84 16.54
CA ASP A 253 15.04 7.69 16.86
C ASP A 253 15.89 7.69 15.58
N LYS A 254 15.43 6.97 14.53
CA LYS A 254 16.10 6.97 13.21
C LYS A 254 16.14 8.36 12.58
N PHE A 255 15.05 9.13 12.69
CA PHE A 255 15.00 10.49 12.19
C PHE A 255 15.95 11.42 12.96
N GLU A 256 15.95 11.33 14.29
CA GLU A 256 16.88 12.09 15.13
C GLU A 256 18.34 11.76 14.79
N ASP A 257 18.69 10.47 14.67
CA ASP A 257 20.02 10.01 14.29
C ASP A 257 20.43 10.50 12.90
N TYR A 258 19.51 10.49 11.93
CA TYR A 258 19.77 11.02 10.59
C TYR A 258 20.07 12.51 10.62
N LEU A 259 19.30 13.30 11.38
CA LEU A 259 19.51 14.74 11.52
C LEU A 259 20.85 15.06 12.22
N ARG A 260 21.24 14.27 13.23
CA ARG A 260 22.55 14.42 13.89
C ARG A 260 23.72 14.19 12.92
N LYS A 261 23.59 13.20 12.04
CA LYS A 261 24.60 12.91 11.00
C LYS A 261 24.59 13.93 9.85
N ASN A 262 23.50 14.68 9.68
CA ASN A 262 23.31 15.65 8.60
C ASN A 262 22.86 17.01 9.14
N PRO A 263 23.71 17.74 9.89
CA PRO A 263 23.31 18.97 10.59
C PRO A 263 22.94 20.13 9.66
N SER A 264 23.20 20.03 8.34
CA SER A 264 22.75 21.01 7.35
C SER A 264 21.21 21.17 7.33
N TYR A 265 20.46 20.09 7.58
CA TYR A 265 18.99 20.13 7.69
C TYR A 265 18.48 20.88 8.92
N LEU A 266 19.35 21.14 9.90
CA LEU A 266 19.00 21.86 11.13
C LEU A 266 19.22 23.37 11.01
N LYS A 267 19.75 23.84 9.88
CA LYS A 267 19.88 25.27 9.57
C LYS A 267 18.58 25.76 8.94
N ASP A 268 18.06 26.89 9.44
CA ASP A 268 16.87 27.54 8.89
C ASP A 268 15.63 26.63 8.80
N ILE A 269 15.37 25.90 9.89
CA ILE A 269 14.28 24.91 9.99
C ILE A 269 12.92 25.52 9.60
N ASP A 270 12.67 26.78 9.95
CA ASP A 270 11.39 27.43 9.72
C ASP A 270 11.10 27.67 8.23
N ASN A 271 12.11 27.80 7.38
CA ASN A 271 11.95 27.90 5.92
C ASN A 271 12.05 26.54 5.20
N ARG A 272 12.46 25.47 5.90
CA ARG A 272 12.68 24.10 5.35
C ARG A 272 11.66 23.07 5.80
N GLN A 273 10.50 23.53 6.27
CA GLN A 273 9.49 22.66 6.88
C GLN A 273 9.02 21.51 5.97
N ASN A 274 8.77 21.80 4.68
CA ASN A 274 8.33 20.78 3.73
C ASN A 274 9.46 19.80 3.38
N GLU A 275 10.69 20.30 3.22
CA GLU A 275 11.87 19.47 2.98
C GLU A 275 12.07 18.47 4.12
N LEU A 276 11.94 18.91 5.37
CA LEU A 276 12.05 18.04 6.55
C LEU A 276 10.92 17.00 6.62
N ALA A 277 9.68 17.38 6.32
CA ALA A 277 8.56 16.44 6.30
C ALA A 277 8.71 15.37 5.20
N MET A 278 9.21 15.77 4.03
CA MET A 278 9.52 14.85 2.93
C MET A 278 10.68 13.91 3.29
N LEU A 279 11.72 14.42 3.94
CA LEU A 279 12.82 13.61 4.46
C LEU A 279 12.33 12.57 5.48
N ALA A 280 11.55 12.99 6.48
CA ALA A 280 10.97 12.06 7.46
C ALA A 280 10.09 11.00 6.78
N THR A 281 9.31 11.40 5.78
CA THR A 281 8.52 10.47 4.96
C THR A 281 9.42 9.47 4.23
N MET A 282 10.54 9.92 3.63
CA MET A 282 11.48 9.04 2.93
C MET A 282 12.12 8.01 3.88
N LEU A 283 12.54 8.44 5.08
CA LEU A 283 13.11 7.54 6.08
C LEU A 283 12.13 6.47 6.57
N ALA A 284 10.84 6.80 6.67
CA ALA A 284 9.81 5.83 6.99
C ALA A 284 9.56 4.80 5.87
N LEU A 285 9.97 5.11 4.63
CA LEU A 285 9.70 4.29 3.45
C LEU A 285 10.89 3.49 2.93
N TRP A 286 12.14 3.85 3.26
CA TRP A 286 13.30 3.04 2.89
C TRP A 286 13.18 1.59 3.36
N PRO A 287 12.75 1.28 4.61
CA PRO A 287 12.50 -0.10 5.01
C PRO A 287 11.48 -0.81 4.11
N ASN A 288 10.49 -0.10 3.59
CA ASN A 288 9.49 -0.66 2.67
C ASN A 288 10.10 -0.96 1.31
N MET A 289 10.94 -0.05 0.81
CA MET A 289 11.68 -0.22 -0.45
C MET A 289 12.66 -1.38 -0.37
N GLU A 290 13.34 -1.57 0.76
CA GLU A 290 14.19 -2.75 1.05
C GLU A 290 13.40 -4.05 1.00
N VAL A 291 12.23 -4.11 1.65
CA VAL A 291 11.38 -5.31 1.64
C VAL A 291 11.01 -5.72 0.22
N PHE A 292 10.64 -4.79 -0.66
CA PHE A 292 10.24 -5.12 -2.04
C PHE A 292 11.39 -5.12 -3.05
N ARG A 293 12.61 -4.82 -2.60
CA ARG A 293 13.82 -4.79 -3.44
C ARG A 293 14.07 -6.10 -4.18
N PRO A 294 13.92 -7.30 -3.57
CA PRO A 294 14.09 -8.55 -4.31
C PRO A 294 13.07 -8.69 -5.45
N VAL A 295 11.81 -8.34 -5.20
CA VAL A 295 10.74 -8.39 -6.21
C VAL A 295 11.06 -7.46 -7.38
N PHE A 296 11.52 -6.25 -7.07
CA PHE A 296 11.90 -5.26 -8.07
C PHE A 296 12.94 -5.78 -9.07
N TYR A 297 13.98 -6.45 -8.58
CA TYR A 297 15.00 -7.03 -9.47
C TYR A 297 14.54 -8.30 -10.17
N LEU A 298 13.92 -9.23 -9.45
CA LEU A 298 13.40 -10.49 -10.02
C LEU A 298 12.36 -10.26 -11.11
N LYS A 299 11.57 -9.19 -10.99
CA LYS A 299 10.55 -8.80 -11.97
C LYS A 299 11.04 -7.74 -12.94
N SER A 300 12.34 -7.49 -13.03
CA SER A 300 12.90 -6.57 -14.03
C SER A 300 12.25 -5.18 -14.00
N PHE A 301 12.07 -4.63 -12.79
CA PHE A 301 11.45 -3.32 -12.51
C PHE A 301 9.94 -3.23 -12.83
N SER A 302 9.32 -4.35 -13.19
CA SER A 302 7.89 -4.40 -13.47
C SER A 302 7.03 -4.54 -12.21
N ASP A 303 7.62 -4.79 -11.04
CA ASP A 303 6.91 -4.93 -9.77
C ASP A 303 7.82 -4.50 -8.61
N GLY A 304 7.35 -4.56 -7.37
CA GLY A 304 8.12 -4.17 -6.18
C GLY A 304 8.16 -2.66 -5.94
N MET A 305 7.17 -1.93 -6.44
CA MET A 305 7.16 -0.45 -6.44
C MET A 305 6.55 0.12 -5.16
N ILE A 306 7.18 1.17 -4.62
CA ILE A 306 6.72 1.91 -3.45
C ILE A 306 6.27 3.31 -3.86
N SER A 307 5.00 3.63 -3.61
CA SER A 307 4.45 4.92 -3.98
C SER A 307 4.76 5.97 -2.93
N TYR A 308 5.47 7.02 -3.30
CA TYR A 308 5.85 8.15 -2.45
C TYR A 308 5.03 9.39 -2.80
N GLN A 309 4.37 10.02 -1.81
CA GLN A 309 3.54 11.20 -2.06
C GLN A 309 4.37 12.48 -2.17
N LEU A 310 4.28 13.17 -3.32
CA LEU A 310 4.81 14.52 -3.48
C LEU A 310 4.04 15.52 -2.61
N ASN A 311 4.69 16.65 -2.29
CA ASN A 311 4.16 17.66 -1.40
C ASN A 311 2.79 18.19 -1.89
N PRO A 312 1.69 17.95 -1.15
CA PRO A 312 0.35 18.33 -1.61
C PRO A 312 0.16 19.85 -1.70
N ASN A 313 0.99 20.65 -1.02
CA ASN A 313 0.88 22.12 -1.02
C ASN A 313 1.41 22.78 -2.29
N VAL A 314 2.07 22.02 -3.19
CA VAL A 314 2.60 22.51 -4.46
C VAL A 314 2.18 21.59 -5.62
N ALA A 315 1.09 20.85 -5.46
CA ALA A 315 0.63 19.84 -6.42
C ALA A 315 0.21 20.43 -7.78
N ASP A 316 -0.07 21.73 -7.84
CA ASP A 316 -0.36 22.51 -9.03
C ASP A 316 0.88 23.23 -9.62
N ASP A 317 2.03 23.18 -8.96
CA ASP A 317 3.30 23.73 -9.43
C ASP A 317 4.16 22.63 -10.05
N VAL A 318 4.23 22.64 -11.38
CA VAL A 318 4.98 21.67 -12.19
C VAL A 318 6.46 21.66 -11.82
N ASN A 319 7.08 22.85 -11.75
CA ASN A 319 8.53 22.97 -11.56
C ASN A 319 8.95 22.50 -10.17
N ARG A 320 8.23 22.94 -9.13
CA ARG A 320 8.52 22.53 -7.75
C ARG A 320 8.29 21.04 -7.55
N SER A 321 7.21 20.50 -8.12
CA SER A 321 6.91 19.05 -8.03
C SER A 321 7.99 18.19 -8.66
N ILE A 322 8.52 18.60 -9.83
CA ILE A 322 9.62 17.90 -10.50
C ILE A 322 10.92 18.02 -9.69
N GLU A 323 11.25 19.21 -9.19
CA GLU A 323 12.46 19.43 -8.38
C GLU A 323 12.46 18.56 -7.12
N ASP A 324 11.33 18.51 -6.43
CA ASP A 324 11.11 17.67 -5.24
C ASP A 324 11.29 16.17 -5.57
N ALA A 325 10.68 15.71 -6.67
CA ALA A 325 10.81 14.33 -7.12
C ALA A 325 12.27 13.96 -7.42
N LEU A 326 13.01 14.81 -8.13
CA LEU A 326 14.41 14.55 -8.50
C LEU A 326 15.33 14.49 -7.27
N LYS A 327 15.12 15.38 -6.29
CA LYS A 327 15.87 15.36 -5.02
C LYS A 327 15.68 14.05 -4.27
N ILE A 328 14.43 13.61 -4.11
CA ILE A 328 14.11 12.35 -3.41
C ILE A 328 14.67 11.15 -4.18
N TYR A 329 14.52 11.14 -5.51
CA TYR A 329 14.99 10.04 -6.34
C TYR A 329 16.51 9.87 -6.21
N LYS A 330 17.26 10.97 -6.27
CA LYS A 330 18.73 10.96 -6.11
C LYS A 330 19.16 10.46 -4.73
N ALA A 331 18.58 10.99 -3.66
CA ALA A 331 18.91 10.56 -2.30
C ALA A 331 18.60 9.06 -2.07
N THR A 332 17.50 8.58 -2.65
CA THR A 332 17.10 7.18 -2.60
C THR A 332 18.07 6.30 -3.40
N GLN A 333 18.53 6.77 -4.56
CA GLN A 333 19.49 6.05 -5.39
C GLN A 333 20.83 5.87 -4.65
N GLU A 334 21.34 6.92 -4.01
CA GLU A 334 22.60 6.87 -3.23
C GLU A 334 22.52 5.85 -2.08
N TYR A 335 21.38 5.78 -1.39
CA TYR A 335 21.15 4.77 -0.36
C TYR A 335 21.20 3.35 -0.94
N PHE A 336 20.43 3.11 -1.99
CA PHE A 336 20.30 1.77 -2.54
C PHE A 336 21.53 1.27 -3.30
N MET A 337 22.41 2.15 -3.78
CA MET A 337 23.71 1.71 -4.32
C MET A 337 24.46 0.85 -3.31
N LYS A 338 24.50 1.26 -2.03
CA LYS A 338 25.16 0.50 -0.96
C LYS A 338 24.39 -0.76 -0.58
N TYR A 339 23.06 -0.65 -0.44
CA TYR A 339 22.22 -1.79 -0.06
C TYR A 339 22.27 -2.90 -1.11
N ASP A 340 22.23 -2.54 -2.40
CA ASP A 340 22.20 -3.49 -3.50
C ASP A 340 23.52 -4.24 -3.70
N GLU A 341 24.65 -3.75 -3.17
CA GLU A 341 25.90 -4.52 -3.15
C GLU A 341 25.82 -5.77 -2.29
N TYR A 342 25.01 -5.72 -1.23
CA TYR A 342 24.76 -6.85 -0.37
C TYR A 342 23.60 -7.68 -0.91
N LEU A 343 22.47 -7.04 -1.28
CA LEU A 343 21.32 -7.79 -1.77
C LEU A 343 21.63 -8.55 -3.06
N LEU A 344 22.31 -7.91 -4.01
CA LEU A 344 22.61 -8.47 -5.32
C LEU A 344 24.04 -9.01 -5.39
N TRP A 345 24.59 -9.43 -4.25
CA TRP A 345 25.90 -10.08 -4.22
C TRP A 345 25.85 -11.38 -5.04
N GLY A 346 26.84 -11.55 -5.92
CA GLY A 346 26.90 -12.68 -6.86
C GLY A 346 25.97 -12.60 -8.08
N TRP A 347 25.08 -11.60 -8.18
CA TRP A 347 24.31 -11.37 -9.41
C TRP A 347 25.19 -10.79 -10.53
N SER A 348 24.76 -10.97 -11.79
CA SER A 348 25.40 -10.36 -12.96
C SER A 348 25.69 -8.85 -12.79
N LYS A 349 26.79 -8.40 -13.38
CA LYS A 349 27.20 -6.99 -13.39
C LYS A 349 26.34 -6.13 -14.32
N ASP A 350 25.57 -6.73 -15.22
CA ASP A 350 24.69 -6.01 -16.15
C ASP A 350 23.38 -5.52 -15.50
N VAL A 351 23.16 -5.84 -14.22
CA VAL A 351 22.01 -5.37 -13.44
C VAL A 351 22.26 -3.95 -12.94
N GLU A 352 21.34 -3.03 -13.26
CA GLU A 352 21.34 -1.62 -12.85
C GLU A 352 21.13 -1.47 -11.32
N ARG A 353 22.21 -1.54 -10.55
CA ARG A 353 22.21 -1.38 -9.09
C ARG A 353 21.91 0.06 -8.69
N GLY A 354 21.26 0.24 -7.55
CA GLY A 354 20.92 1.54 -6.98
C GLY A 354 19.64 2.16 -7.55
N ARG A 355 19.08 1.67 -8.65
CA ARG A 355 17.86 2.23 -9.24
C ARG A 355 16.70 2.23 -8.23
N PRO A 356 16.13 3.38 -7.84
CA PRO A 356 15.02 3.42 -6.90
C PRO A 356 13.77 2.65 -7.38
N ASN A 357 13.20 1.80 -6.52
CA ASN A 357 11.91 1.15 -6.74
C ASN A 357 10.75 2.03 -6.23
N ILE A 358 10.80 3.30 -6.61
CA ILE A 358 9.86 4.34 -6.19
C ILE A 358 8.96 4.74 -7.36
N VAL A 359 7.70 5.04 -7.06
CA VAL A 359 6.81 5.79 -7.96
C VAL A 359 6.29 7.03 -7.24
N PHE A 360 6.31 8.18 -7.90
CA PHE A 360 5.83 9.42 -7.28
C PHE A 360 4.32 9.54 -7.43
N LYS A 361 3.62 9.74 -6.31
CA LYS A 361 2.20 10.04 -6.34
C LYS A 361 1.97 11.48 -6.71
N VAL A 362 1.35 11.66 -7.87
CA VAL A 362 1.00 12.95 -8.45
C VAL A 362 -0.52 13.13 -8.28
N ALA A 363 -0.94 14.21 -7.62
CA ALA A 363 -2.36 14.46 -7.37
C ALA A 363 -3.06 14.99 -8.62
N GLY A 364 -4.05 14.26 -9.14
CA GLY A 364 -4.93 14.64 -10.25
C GLY A 364 -5.96 15.70 -9.89
N SER A 365 -5.63 16.61 -8.96
CA SER A 365 -6.49 17.73 -8.55
C SER A 365 -6.39 18.94 -9.49
N SER A 366 -5.42 18.95 -10.41
CA SER A 366 -5.15 20.03 -11.36
C SER A 366 -4.64 19.46 -12.69
N PRO A 367 -4.88 20.14 -13.84
CA PRO A 367 -4.25 19.79 -15.11
C PRO A 367 -2.71 19.74 -15.06
N ALA A 368 -2.06 20.42 -14.11
CA ALA A 368 -0.61 20.35 -13.88
C ALA A 368 -0.10 18.91 -13.73
N ALA A 369 -0.94 18.01 -13.18
CA ALA A 369 -0.62 16.60 -13.03
C ALA A 369 -0.27 15.91 -14.37
N ILE A 370 -0.85 16.35 -15.48
CA ILE A 370 -0.57 15.81 -16.83
C ILE A 370 0.89 16.06 -17.20
N GLU A 371 1.37 17.29 -17.00
CA GLU A 371 2.73 17.67 -17.34
C GLU A 371 3.74 17.02 -16.39
N ILE A 372 3.51 17.08 -15.07
CA ILE A 372 4.36 16.43 -14.07
C ILE A 372 4.51 14.93 -14.40
N THR A 373 3.41 14.26 -14.69
CA THR A 373 3.40 12.83 -15.05
C THR A 373 4.21 12.57 -16.30
N SER A 374 3.95 13.32 -17.39
CA SER A 374 4.67 13.12 -18.64
C SER A 374 6.17 13.39 -18.52
N VAL A 375 6.59 14.36 -17.71
CA VAL A 375 8.02 14.67 -17.51
C VAL A 375 8.71 13.57 -16.72
N LEU A 376 8.19 13.18 -15.56
CA LEU A 376 8.82 12.15 -14.73
C LEU A 376 8.92 10.81 -15.48
N GLU A 377 7.85 10.39 -16.15
CA GLU A 377 7.83 9.15 -16.92
C GLU A 377 8.85 9.17 -18.08
N SER A 378 9.11 10.33 -18.68
CA SER A 378 10.12 10.47 -19.73
C SER A 378 11.56 10.28 -19.25
N LEU A 379 11.78 10.44 -17.94
CA LEU A 379 13.07 10.20 -17.29
C LEU A 379 13.20 8.74 -16.80
N GLY A 380 12.20 7.88 -17.03
CA GLY A 380 12.15 6.53 -16.47
C GLY A 380 11.82 6.51 -14.97
N ILE A 381 11.33 7.62 -14.43
CA ILE A 381 10.86 7.78 -13.06
C ILE A 381 9.35 7.54 -13.05
N GLY A 382 8.93 6.44 -12.42
CA GLY A 382 7.53 6.04 -12.44
C GLY A 382 6.63 6.95 -11.60
N THR A 383 5.34 6.98 -11.95
CA THR A 383 4.32 7.77 -11.27
C THR A 383 3.13 6.90 -10.84
N ASN A 384 2.51 7.29 -9.74
CA ASN A 384 1.22 6.76 -9.30
C ASN A 384 0.23 7.91 -9.21
N ASN A 385 -0.51 8.17 -10.28
CA ASN A 385 -1.51 9.24 -10.25
C ASN A 385 -2.61 8.90 -9.24
N THR A 386 -3.00 9.86 -8.42
CA THR A 386 -3.95 9.67 -7.30
C THR A 386 -4.83 10.90 -7.18
N ILE A 387 -5.83 10.91 -6.29
CA ILE A 387 -6.87 11.94 -6.28
C ILE A 387 -7.60 11.96 -7.63
N THR A 388 -7.80 10.77 -8.19
CA THR A 388 -8.56 10.55 -9.42
C THR A 388 -9.77 9.68 -9.08
N PHE A 389 -10.91 10.11 -9.60
CA PHE A 389 -12.22 9.54 -9.26
C PHE A 389 -13.07 9.29 -10.49
N THR A 390 -12.62 9.75 -11.66
CA THR A 390 -13.43 9.88 -12.85
C THR A 390 -12.71 9.27 -14.04
N VAL A 391 -13.50 8.73 -14.98
CA VAL A 391 -12.97 8.15 -16.22
C VAL A 391 -12.17 9.18 -17.01
N SER A 392 -12.65 10.42 -17.11
CA SER A 392 -11.96 11.47 -17.87
C SER A 392 -10.61 11.88 -17.24
N GLN A 393 -10.53 11.95 -15.89
CA GLN A 393 -9.26 12.17 -15.19
C GLN A 393 -8.27 11.03 -15.45
N GLU A 394 -8.68 9.80 -15.19
CA GLU A 394 -7.81 8.62 -15.30
C GLU A 394 -7.35 8.38 -16.74
N VAL A 395 -8.23 8.54 -17.73
CA VAL A 395 -7.87 8.45 -19.15
C VAL A 395 -6.83 9.52 -19.53
N SER A 396 -7.02 10.77 -19.09
CA SER A 396 -6.08 11.86 -19.37
C SER A 396 -4.69 11.59 -18.79
N LEU A 397 -4.62 11.02 -17.59
CA LEU A 397 -3.36 10.77 -16.90
C LEU A 397 -2.67 9.50 -17.41
N ILE A 398 -3.41 8.46 -17.80
CA ILE A 398 -2.85 7.31 -18.53
C ILE A 398 -2.26 7.76 -19.88
N LEU A 399 -2.93 8.65 -20.61
CA LEU A 399 -2.38 9.25 -21.83
C LEU A 399 -1.07 10.02 -21.57
N ALA A 400 -0.99 10.74 -20.44
CA ALA A 400 0.24 11.42 -20.02
C ALA A 400 1.38 10.43 -19.73
N LYS A 401 1.08 9.31 -19.05
CA LYS A 401 2.03 8.22 -18.83
C LYS A 401 2.53 7.64 -20.15
N ILE A 402 1.61 7.32 -21.06
CA ILE A 402 1.93 6.82 -22.40
C ILE A 402 2.91 7.77 -23.09
N ARG A 403 2.62 9.08 -23.10
CA ARG A 403 3.47 10.10 -23.74
C ARG A 403 4.87 10.14 -23.14
N GLY A 404 4.99 10.17 -21.81
CA GLY A 404 6.28 10.19 -21.14
C GLY A 404 7.08 8.91 -21.39
N ARG A 405 6.44 7.76 -21.20
CA ARG A 405 7.06 6.44 -21.39
C ARG A 405 7.52 6.21 -22.82
N ALA A 406 6.74 6.65 -23.81
CA ALA A 406 7.13 6.59 -25.23
C ALA A 406 8.45 7.33 -25.49
N LYS A 407 8.69 8.47 -24.83
CA LYS A 407 9.98 9.18 -24.90
C LYS A 407 11.10 8.39 -24.22
N ALA A 408 10.84 7.82 -23.04
CA ALA A 408 11.82 7.04 -22.30
C ALA A 408 12.28 5.79 -23.08
N VAL A 409 11.35 5.00 -23.62
CA VAL A 409 11.70 3.77 -24.36
C VAL A 409 12.50 4.07 -25.62
N LYS A 410 12.19 5.16 -26.35
CA LYS A 410 12.98 5.62 -27.50
C LYS A 410 14.42 5.97 -27.16
N MET A 411 14.67 6.39 -25.93
CA MET A 411 16.01 6.67 -25.41
C MET A 411 16.72 5.40 -24.90
N GLY A 412 16.10 4.22 -25.03
CA GLY A 412 16.59 2.96 -24.47
C GLY A 412 16.42 2.86 -22.95
N ILE A 413 15.67 3.77 -22.33
CA ILE A 413 15.44 3.75 -20.87
C ILE A 413 14.43 2.65 -20.57
N LYS A 414 14.86 1.62 -19.83
CA LYS A 414 13.96 0.60 -19.29
C LYS A 414 12.97 1.27 -18.34
N THR A 415 11.67 1.14 -18.60
CA THR A 415 10.63 1.74 -17.77
C THR A 415 10.28 0.87 -16.55
N THR A 416 9.81 1.48 -15.46
CA THR A 416 9.24 0.74 -14.32
C THR A 416 7.73 0.56 -14.48
N ARG A 417 7.09 -0.28 -13.66
CA ARG A 417 5.62 -0.28 -13.57
C ARG A 417 5.12 0.97 -12.85
N VAL A 418 3.97 1.46 -13.30
CA VAL A 418 3.34 2.73 -12.90
C VAL A 418 1.84 2.54 -12.75
N TYR A 419 1.20 3.45 -12.04
CA TYR A 419 -0.17 3.22 -11.59
C TYR A 419 -1.07 4.43 -11.81
N GLU A 420 -2.34 4.16 -12.11
CA GLU A 420 -3.44 5.12 -12.08
C GLU A 420 -4.40 4.71 -10.96
N THR A 421 -4.36 5.42 -9.83
CA THR A 421 -5.12 5.08 -8.63
C THR A 421 -6.57 5.53 -8.74
N ASN A 422 -7.48 4.60 -9.00
CA ASN A 422 -8.91 4.85 -8.86
C ASN A 422 -9.30 4.91 -7.37
N MET A 423 -9.66 6.10 -6.86
CA MET A 423 -10.14 6.26 -5.48
C MET A 423 -11.65 5.94 -5.36
N GLY A 424 -12.05 4.77 -5.85
CA GLY A 424 -13.45 4.36 -5.98
C GLY A 424 -14.27 4.50 -4.71
N GLY A 425 -13.81 3.96 -3.57
CA GLY A 425 -14.59 4.07 -2.33
C GLY A 425 -14.68 5.49 -1.75
N ARG A 426 -13.85 6.44 -2.20
CA ARG A 426 -14.03 7.87 -1.91
C ARG A 426 -15.15 8.44 -2.79
N LEU A 427 -15.18 8.13 -4.08
CA LEU A 427 -16.30 8.48 -4.97
C LEU A 427 -17.63 7.96 -4.41
N GLU A 428 -17.70 6.68 -4.03
CA GLU A 428 -18.90 6.09 -3.43
C GLU A 428 -19.31 6.83 -2.15
N GLY A 429 -18.34 7.21 -1.32
CA GLY A 429 -18.55 8.05 -0.14
C GLY A 429 -19.23 9.37 -0.48
N HIS A 430 -18.69 10.07 -1.48
CA HIS A 430 -19.19 11.36 -1.92
C HIS A 430 -20.59 11.26 -2.53
N LEU A 431 -20.84 10.32 -3.45
CA LEU A 431 -22.16 10.12 -4.09
C LEU A 431 -23.24 9.76 -3.06
N ARG A 432 -22.87 9.00 -2.02
CA ARG A 432 -23.75 8.68 -0.90
C ARG A 432 -24.17 9.93 -0.14
N GLU A 433 -23.22 10.81 0.17
CA GLU A 433 -23.48 12.08 0.86
C GLU A 433 -24.34 13.01 0.01
N VAL A 434 -24.07 13.10 -1.30
CA VAL A 434 -24.90 13.86 -2.25
C VAL A 434 -26.34 13.34 -2.27
N LYS A 435 -26.52 12.02 -2.39
CA LYS A 435 -27.86 11.42 -2.39
C LYS A 435 -28.57 11.62 -1.05
N ALA A 436 -27.87 11.46 0.07
CA ALA A 436 -28.41 11.68 1.39
C ALA A 436 -28.85 13.14 1.59
N ALA A 437 -28.01 14.11 1.22
CA ALA A 437 -28.32 15.54 1.31
C ALA A 437 -29.55 15.89 0.47
N GLN A 438 -29.66 15.35 -0.76
CA GLN A 438 -30.84 15.51 -1.61
C GLN A 438 -32.10 15.00 -0.90
N LEU A 439 -32.07 13.76 -0.39
CA LEU A 439 -33.22 13.14 0.27
C LEU A 439 -33.63 13.88 1.54
N ILE A 440 -32.67 14.30 2.36
CA ILE A 440 -32.92 15.09 3.57
C ILE A 440 -33.56 16.43 3.17
N MET A 441 -32.98 17.14 2.21
CA MET A 441 -33.50 18.43 1.76
C MET A 441 -34.94 18.31 1.21
N ASP A 442 -35.22 17.29 0.39
CA ASP A 442 -36.54 17.08 -0.18
C ASP A 442 -37.59 16.66 0.86
N ALA A 443 -37.17 15.94 1.90
CA ALA A 443 -38.02 15.65 3.06
C ALA A 443 -38.33 16.94 3.85
N LEU A 444 -37.29 17.73 4.15
CA LEU A 444 -37.40 18.95 4.96
C LEU A 444 -38.34 19.99 4.35
N LYS A 445 -38.37 20.11 3.01
CA LYS A 445 -39.32 20.99 2.28
C LYS A 445 -40.80 20.67 2.55
N ARG A 446 -41.12 19.50 3.12
CA ARG A 446 -42.50 19.06 3.38
C ARG A 446 -42.97 19.31 4.82
N PHE A 447 -42.12 19.89 5.67
CA PHE A 447 -42.46 20.26 7.03
C PHE A 447 -42.72 21.77 7.14
N GLU A 448 -43.63 22.18 8.04
CA GLU A 448 -43.92 23.59 8.28
C GLU A 448 -42.71 24.36 8.85
N ASN A 449 -41.91 23.71 9.70
CA ASN A 449 -40.65 24.24 10.20
C ASN A 449 -39.48 23.30 9.84
N PRO A 450 -38.87 23.49 8.65
CA PRO A 450 -37.75 22.66 8.18
C PRO A 450 -36.53 22.72 9.11
N GLU A 451 -36.24 23.86 9.73
CA GLU A 451 -35.04 24.04 10.56
C GLU A 451 -35.14 23.33 11.90
N ALA A 452 -36.28 23.45 12.59
CA ALA A 452 -36.54 22.70 13.80
C ALA A 452 -36.51 21.18 13.53
N LYS A 453 -37.03 20.75 12.38
CA LYS A 453 -37.02 19.34 12.00
C LYS A 453 -35.62 18.81 11.70
N LEU A 454 -34.79 19.62 11.02
CA LEU A 454 -33.39 19.30 10.78
C LEU A 454 -32.63 19.16 12.11
N ILE A 455 -32.85 20.06 13.07
CA ILE A 455 -32.25 19.97 14.41
C ILE A 455 -32.63 18.66 15.11
N GLU A 456 -33.92 18.29 15.09
CA GLU A 456 -34.40 17.04 15.68
C GLU A 456 -33.69 15.82 15.04
N PHE A 457 -33.63 15.80 13.72
CA PHE A 457 -32.98 14.73 12.96
C PHE A 457 -31.48 14.64 13.26
N CYS A 458 -30.77 15.77 13.24
CA CYS A 458 -29.35 15.87 13.55
C CYS A 458 -29.00 15.39 14.96
N LYS A 459 -29.84 15.70 15.95
CA LYS A 459 -29.69 15.18 17.32
C LYS A 459 -29.78 13.65 17.36
N LYS A 460 -30.72 13.04 16.61
CA LYS A 460 -30.83 11.57 16.50
C LYS A 460 -29.59 10.94 15.85
N LEU A 461 -28.96 11.64 14.89
CA LEU A 461 -27.72 11.20 14.24
C LEU A 461 -26.44 11.48 15.05
N GLY A 462 -26.52 12.21 16.18
CA GLY A 462 -25.36 12.62 16.95
C GLY A 462 -24.51 13.69 16.27
N VAL A 463 -25.10 14.48 15.37
CA VAL A 463 -24.45 15.66 14.78
C VAL A 463 -24.34 16.74 15.87
N PRO A 464 -23.19 17.42 16.03
CA PRO A 464 -23.07 18.58 16.92
C PRO A 464 -23.97 19.72 16.40
N VAL A 465 -24.99 20.05 17.18
CA VAL A 465 -25.98 21.09 16.84
C VAL A 465 -25.85 22.25 17.81
N ALA A 466 -25.67 23.46 17.27
CA ALA A 466 -25.78 24.71 18.02
C ALA A 466 -27.21 25.29 17.91
N SER A 467 -27.42 26.55 18.28
CA SER A 467 -28.71 27.22 18.05
C SER A 467 -29.02 27.41 16.55
N GLU A 468 -30.25 27.78 16.20
CA GLU A 468 -30.68 28.05 14.82
C GLU A 468 -29.83 29.15 14.17
N ALA A 469 -29.47 30.19 14.93
CA ALA A 469 -28.69 31.33 14.44
C ALA A 469 -27.17 31.06 14.37
N GLU A 470 -26.68 29.95 14.91
CA GLU A 470 -25.24 29.67 15.05
C GLU A 470 -24.71 28.67 14.01
N ALA A 471 -23.41 28.81 13.71
CA ALA A 471 -22.72 27.89 12.84
C ALA A 471 -22.47 26.55 13.55
N TRP A 472 -22.77 25.44 12.88
CA TRP A 472 -22.52 24.09 13.39
C TRP A 472 -21.13 23.64 12.94
N VAL A 473 -20.37 23.02 13.85
CA VAL A 473 -19.03 22.50 13.55
C VAL A 473 -18.98 21.03 13.92
N GLY A 474 -18.70 20.18 12.93
CA GLY A 474 -18.66 18.74 13.12
C GLY A 474 -17.62 18.05 12.24
N ALA A 475 -17.22 16.85 12.65
CA ALA A 475 -16.29 16.04 11.89
C ALA A 475 -16.96 15.49 10.63
N THR A 476 -16.23 15.48 9.52
CA THR A 476 -16.77 15.04 8.22
C THR A 476 -16.60 13.54 7.96
N GLY A 477 -15.68 12.88 8.67
CA GLY A 477 -15.23 11.53 8.33
C GLY A 477 -14.22 11.51 7.16
N TRP A 478 -13.83 12.68 6.66
CA TRP A 478 -12.81 12.85 5.61
C TRP A 478 -11.44 13.30 6.17
N GLY A 479 -11.33 13.51 7.48
CA GLY A 479 -10.10 13.91 8.16
C GLY A 479 -10.05 15.39 8.57
N TYR A 480 -11.16 16.12 8.46
CA TYR A 480 -11.27 17.53 8.86
C TYR A 480 -12.66 17.85 9.43
N ASN A 481 -12.79 19.01 10.08
CA ASN A 481 -14.06 19.53 10.58
C ASN A 481 -14.70 20.48 9.55
N TYR A 482 -16.01 20.38 9.38
CA TYR A 482 -16.79 21.25 8.52
C TYR A 482 -17.61 22.25 9.35
N LYS A 483 -17.57 23.52 8.94
CA LYS A 483 -18.32 24.61 9.57
C LYS A 483 -19.50 24.97 8.68
N ALA A 484 -20.70 24.61 9.11
CA ALA A 484 -21.96 24.88 8.42
C ALA A 484 -22.62 26.15 8.98
N LYS A 485 -22.89 27.13 8.12
CA LYS A 485 -23.55 28.39 8.46
C LYS A 485 -24.95 28.48 7.89
N THR A 486 -25.14 28.06 6.63
CA THR A 486 -26.46 28.10 5.98
C THR A 486 -27.26 26.83 6.24
N PHE A 487 -28.56 26.87 5.96
CA PHE A 487 -29.43 25.72 6.09
C PHE A 487 -28.96 24.53 5.21
N GLU A 488 -28.54 24.80 3.97
CA GLU A 488 -27.99 23.81 3.04
C GLU A 488 -26.67 23.21 3.53
N GLU A 489 -25.79 24.04 4.11
CA GLU A 489 -24.55 23.57 4.70
C GLU A 489 -24.83 22.70 5.95
N LYS A 490 -25.87 23.01 6.74
CA LYS A 490 -26.29 22.20 7.89
C LYS A 490 -26.85 20.84 7.43
N VAL A 491 -27.63 20.79 6.35
CA VAL A 491 -28.06 19.54 5.71
C VAL A 491 -26.85 18.75 5.20
N THR A 492 -25.89 19.42 4.57
CA THR A 492 -24.64 18.80 4.11
C THR A 492 -23.87 18.19 5.28
N LEU A 493 -23.75 18.90 6.41
CA LEU A 493 -23.11 18.39 7.61
C LEU A 493 -23.77 17.09 8.12
N ALA A 494 -25.11 17.06 8.15
CA ALA A 494 -25.86 15.88 8.54
C ALA A 494 -25.66 14.68 7.60
N SER A 495 -25.39 14.95 6.31
CA SER A 495 -25.20 13.92 5.29
C SER A 495 -23.84 13.22 5.35
N PHE A 496 -22.84 13.78 6.03
CA PHE A 496 -21.48 13.25 6.02
C PHE A 496 -21.39 11.82 6.55
N ASN A 497 -20.43 11.07 6.00
CA ASN A 497 -20.12 9.69 6.38
C ASN A 497 -19.86 9.51 7.88
N GLN A 498 -19.38 10.55 8.58
CA GLN A 498 -19.22 10.52 10.04
C GLN A 498 -20.51 10.17 10.78
N TYR A 499 -21.66 10.63 10.29
CA TYR A 499 -22.94 10.55 10.97
C TYR A 499 -23.86 9.50 10.36
N LEU A 500 -23.97 9.46 9.03
CA LEU A 500 -24.84 8.49 8.35
C LEU A 500 -24.19 7.13 8.14
N LYS A 501 -22.90 7.09 7.79
CA LYS A 501 -22.10 5.92 7.34
C LYS A 501 -22.62 5.22 6.07
N THR A 502 -23.92 4.93 6.00
CA THR A 502 -24.63 4.25 4.91
C THR A 502 -26.00 4.91 4.67
N LEU A 503 -26.58 4.78 3.47
CA LEU A 503 -27.97 5.18 3.24
C LEU A 503 -28.97 4.28 3.96
N ILE A 504 -28.59 3.05 4.31
CA ILE A 504 -29.42 2.11 5.06
C ILE A 504 -29.42 2.53 6.54
N ASN A 505 -30.13 3.62 6.83
CA ASN A 505 -30.16 4.26 8.13
C ASN A 505 -31.60 4.47 8.60
N GLU A 506 -31.88 3.99 9.82
CA GLU A 506 -33.20 4.03 10.44
C GLU A 506 -33.76 5.43 10.60
N HIS A 507 -32.93 6.37 11.06
CA HIS A 507 -33.38 7.75 11.27
C HIS A 507 -33.69 8.44 9.95
N LEU A 508 -32.90 8.17 8.90
CA LEU A 508 -33.17 8.69 7.56
C LEU A 508 -34.47 8.11 6.99
N ALA A 509 -34.68 6.79 7.11
CA ALA A 509 -35.92 6.15 6.66
C ALA A 509 -37.15 6.75 7.36
N MET A 510 -37.08 6.95 8.68
CA MET A 510 -38.16 7.56 9.45
C MET A 510 -38.44 9.01 9.04
N LEU A 511 -37.40 9.82 8.80
CA LEU A 511 -37.57 11.20 8.30
C LEU A 511 -38.35 11.22 6.97
N LEU A 512 -38.02 10.31 6.05
CA LEU A 512 -38.68 10.22 4.75
C LEU A 512 -40.15 9.79 4.86
N VAL A 513 -40.46 8.89 5.80
CA VAL A 513 -41.85 8.47 6.08
C VAL A 513 -42.64 9.60 6.74
N GLU A 514 -42.06 10.29 7.74
CA GLU A 514 -42.69 11.43 8.40
C GLU A 514 -42.98 12.58 7.39
N ALA A 515 -42.12 12.75 6.39
CA ALA A 515 -42.31 13.66 5.27
C ALA A 515 -43.33 13.17 4.21
N LYS A 516 -43.99 12.03 4.43
CA LYS A 516 -44.94 11.40 3.49
C LYS A 516 -44.33 11.13 2.10
N MET A 517 -43.03 10.85 2.03
CA MET A 517 -42.36 10.44 0.78
C MET A 517 -42.55 8.94 0.50
N PHE A 518 -42.77 8.15 1.54
CA PHE A 518 -43.02 6.70 1.48
C PHE A 518 -44.14 6.34 2.46
N ASN A 519 -44.84 5.24 2.20
CA ASN A 519 -45.99 4.81 3.01
C ASN A 519 -45.55 4.08 4.28
N SER A 520 -44.37 3.47 4.26
CA SER A 520 -43.85 2.70 5.40
C SER A 520 -42.34 2.79 5.52
N ARG A 521 -41.86 2.48 6.73
CA ARG A 521 -40.41 2.35 7.02
C ARG A 521 -39.75 1.30 6.14
N GLU A 522 -40.42 0.19 5.88
CA GLU A 522 -39.89 -0.90 5.04
C GLU A 522 -39.72 -0.45 3.59
N GLU A 523 -40.71 0.26 3.04
CA GLU A 523 -40.64 0.82 1.69
C GLU A 523 -39.46 1.79 1.55
N ALA A 524 -39.28 2.68 2.52
CA ALA A 524 -38.16 3.61 2.57
C ALA A 524 -36.80 2.89 2.67
N LEU A 525 -36.67 1.89 3.54
CA LEU A 525 -35.42 1.11 3.68
C LEU A 525 -35.09 0.30 2.42
N ASN A 526 -36.08 -0.26 1.73
CA ASN A 526 -35.88 -0.96 0.46
C ASN A 526 -35.38 0.00 -0.62
N TYR A 527 -35.97 1.20 -0.71
CA TYR A 527 -35.50 2.25 -1.61
C TYR A 527 -34.04 2.65 -1.31
N LEU A 528 -33.71 2.89 -0.04
CA LEU A 528 -32.36 3.26 0.40
C LEU A 528 -31.35 2.14 0.16
N THR A 529 -31.75 0.88 0.33
CA THR A 529 -30.92 -0.30 0.07
C THR A 529 -30.56 -0.42 -1.41
N ASN A 530 -31.50 -0.16 -2.32
CA ASN A 530 -31.23 -0.16 -3.75
C ASN A 530 -30.21 0.92 -4.13
N TRP A 531 -30.34 2.13 -3.57
CA TRP A 531 -29.35 3.19 -3.75
C TRP A 531 -27.99 2.84 -3.18
N GLU A 532 -27.93 2.28 -1.98
CA GLU A 532 -26.68 1.88 -1.35
C GLU A 532 -25.94 0.82 -2.19
N LYS A 533 -26.67 -0.17 -2.72
CA LYS A 533 -26.10 -1.19 -3.62
C LYS A 533 -25.58 -0.59 -4.92
N ALA A 534 -26.36 0.29 -5.56
CA ALA A 534 -25.96 0.93 -6.81
C ALA A 534 -24.74 1.84 -6.61
N ILE A 535 -24.79 2.73 -5.61
CA ILE A 535 -23.66 3.63 -5.26
C ILE A 535 -22.43 2.81 -4.89
N GLY A 536 -22.61 1.69 -4.19
CA GLY A 536 -21.53 0.75 -3.88
C GLY A 536 -20.87 0.09 -5.08
N LEU A 537 -21.31 0.32 -6.33
CA LEU A 537 -20.60 -0.13 -7.52
C LEU A 537 -19.94 1.01 -8.29
N ALA A 538 -20.17 2.27 -7.93
CA ALA A 538 -19.72 3.41 -8.72
C ALA A 538 -18.20 3.41 -8.94
N GLY A 539 -17.41 3.15 -7.88
CA GLY A 539 -15.95 3.07 -8.00
C GLY A 539 -15.49 1.92 -8.90
N THR A 540 -16.07 0.74 -8.70
CA THR A 540 -15.82 -0.46 -9.52
C THR A 540 -16.15 -0.20 -10.99
N LEU A 541 -17.28 0.44 -11.29
CA LEU A 541 -17.69 0.76 -12.66
C LEU A 541 -16.69 1.70 -13.35
N VAL A 542 -16.16 2.70 -12.65
CA VAL A 542 -15.10 3.58 -13.18
C VAL A 542 -13.84 2.76 -13.49
N ALA A 543 -13.36 1.95 -12.54
CA ALA A 543 -12.17 1.13 -12.74
C ALA A 543 -12.33 0.13 -13.89
N GLN A 544 -13.49 -0.54 -14.00
CA GLN A 544 -13.82 -1.44 -15.11
C GLN A 544 -13.80 -0.71 -16.46
N ARG A 545 -14.41 0.48 -16.53
CA ARG A 545 -14.47 1.28 -17.76
C ARG A 545 -13.08 1.77 -18.19
N VAL A 546 -12.28 2.30 -17.26
CA VAL A 546 -10.90 2.75 -17.55
C VAL A 546 -10.04 1.57 -18.00
N TRP A 547 -10.10 0.44 -17.29
CA TRP A 547 -9.35 -0.76 -17.68
C TRP A 547 -9.79 -1.25 -19.06
N TRP A 548 -11.09 -1.24 -19.36
CA TRP A 548 -11.61 -1.67 -20.66
C TRP A 548 -11.13 -0.77 -21.80
N ILE A 549 -11.06 0.56 -21.60
CA ILE A 549 -10.60 1.52 -22.61
C ILE A 549 -9.17 1.19 -23.07
N PHE A 550 -8.27 0.84 -22.15
CA PHE A 550 -6.84 0.66 -22.46
C PHE A 550 -6.40 -0.81 -22.63
N PHE A 551 -6.96 -1.72 -21.85
CA PHE A 551 -6.37 -3.03 -21.58
C PHE A 551 -7.27 -4.21 -21.90
N SER A 552 -8.52 -3.98 -22.32
CA SER A 552 -9.37 -5.07 -22.82
C SER A 552 -8.73 -5.76 -24.03
N PRO A 553 -8.96 -7.07 -24.23
CA PRO A 553 -8.43 -7.79 -25.38
C PRO A 553 -8.72 -7.10 -26.72
N GLU A 554 -9.93 -6.54 -26.88
CA GLU A 554 -10.35 -5.87 -28.10
C GLU A 554 -9.69 -4.50 -28.35
N ASN A 555 -9.35 -3.76 -27.29
CA ASN A 555 -8.74 -2.43 -27.43
C ASN A 555 -7.21 -2.48 -27.39
N ARG A 556 -6.61 -3.53 -26.82
CA ARG A 556 -5.16 -3.62 -26.67
C ARG A 556 -4.42 -3.53 -28.01
N ALA A 557 -4.86 -4.26 -29.03
CA ALA A 557 -4.22 -4.23 -30.36
C ALA A 557 -4.31 -2.85 -31.03
N LYS A 558 -5.41 -2.14 -30.80
CA LYS A 558 -5.65 -0.79 -31.31
C LYS A 558 -4.67 0.21 -30.70
N TRP A 559 -4.49 0.13 -29.37
CA TRP A 559 -3.47 0.92 -28.68
C TRP A 559 -2.07 0.65 -29.19
N ILE A 560 -1.67 -0.62 -29.36
CA ILE A 560 -0.35 -0.93 -29.93
C ILE A 560 -0.16 -0.31 -31.31
N SER A 561 -1.16 -0.42 -32.20
CA SER A 561 -1.11 0.20 -33.53
C SER A 561 -1.01 1.72 -33.47
N TYR A 562 -1.78 2.34 -32.58
CA TYR A 562 -1.73 3.79 -32.35
C TYR A 562 -0.35 4.22 -31.83
N LEU A 563 0.21 3.51 -30.85
CA LEU A 563 1.53 3.84 -30.30
C LEU A 563 2.66 3.69 -31.32
N THR A 564 2.60 2.66 -32.17
CA THR A 564 3.56 2.48 -33.26
C THR A 564 3.48 3.60 -34.29
N SER A 565 2.28 4.05 -34.64
CA SER A 565 2.09 5.10 -35.66
C SER A 565 2.34 6.50 -35.11
N GLU A 566 1.67 6.88 -34.02
CA GLU A 566 1.73 8.22 -33.43
C GLU A 566 3.10 8.51 -32.84
N TYR A 567 3.65 7.55 -32.10
CA TYR A 567 4.93 7.72 -31.44
C TYR A 567 6.08 7.07 -32.19
N GLY A 568 5.90 6.43 -33.35
CA GLY A 568 7.01 5.82 -34.09
C GLY A 568 7.76 4.75 -33.29
N LEU A 569 7.04 4.00 -32.45
CA LEU A 569 7.60 2.91 -31.64
C LEU A 569 7.57 1.59 -32.41
N THR A 570 8.55 0.73 -32.16
CA THR A 570 8.42 -0.69 -32.53
C THR A 570 7.25 -1.32 -31.75
N ARG A 571 6.78 -2.47 -32.23
CA ARG A 571 5.71 -3.22 -31.54
C ARG A 571 6.12 -3.60 -30.11
N GLU A 572 7.36 -4.03 -29.90
CA GLU A 572 7.86 -4.42 -28.57
C GLU A 572 7.92 -3.21 -27.62
N GLU A 573 8.40 -2.06 -28.09
CA GLU A 573 8.40 -0.82 -27.30
C GLU A 573 6.97 -0.37 -26.95
N ALA A 574 6.04 -0.44 -27.90
CA ALA A 574 4.63 -0.13 -27.65
C ALA A 574 4.01 -1.09 -26.62
N GLU A 575 4.34 -2.38 -26.69
CA GLU A 575 3.90 -3.38 -25.71
C GLU A 575 4.50 -3.11 -24.32
N ASN A 576 5.78 -2.73 -24.24
CA ASN A 576 6.44 -2.35 -23.00
C ASN A 576 5.79 -1.11 -22.36
N VAL A 577 5.50 -0.07 -23.16
CA VAL A 577 4.79 1.14 -22.69
C VAL A 577 3.46 0.76 -22.04
N LEU A 578 2.63 -0.04 -22.73
CA LEU A 578 1.29 -0.38 -22.27
C LEU A 578 1.28 -1.39 -21.10
N ASN A 579 2.13 -2.42 -21.14
CA ASN A 579 2.21 -3.46 -20.09
C ASN A 579 2.70 -2.94 -18.74
N GLY A 580 3.37 -1.78 -18.73
CA GLY A 580 3.87 -1.16 -17.52
C GLY A 580 2.87 -0.25 -16.80
N ILE A 581 1.65 -0.09 -17.29
CA ILE A 581 0.64 0.80 -16.68
C ILE A 581 -0.48 -0.03 -16.06
N ASP A 582 -0.68 0.07 -14.76
CA ASP A 582 -1.77 -0.62 -14.05
C ASP A 582 -2.85 0.37 -13.59
N VAL A 583 -4.12 -0.01 -13.74
CA VAL A 583 -5.20 0.60 -12.94
C VAL A 583 -5.08 0.09 -11.51
N LEU A 584 -5.28 0.97 -10.53
CA LEU A 584 -5.09 0.67 -9.13
C LEU A 584 -6.33 1.08 -8.30
N PRO A 585 -7.35 0.21 -8.18
CA PRO A 585 -8.50 0.44 -7.31
C PRO A 585 -8.08 0.53 -5.85
N ALA A 586 -8.49 1.62 -5.19
CA ALA A 586 -8.10 1.97 -3.83
C ALA A 586 -9.28 2.48 -2.98
N SER A 587 -9.00 2.77 -1.70
CA SER A 587 -9.99 3.28 -0.74
C SER A 587 -11.22 2.37 -0.58
N LYS A 588 -11.01 1.06 -0.70
CA LYS A 588 -12.07 0.04 -0.68
C LYS A 588 -12.79 -0.02 0.66
N ARG A 589 -14.06 -0.39 0.62
CA ARG A 589 -14.95 -0.43 1.80
C ARG A 589 -15.56 -1.81 2.05
N LYS A 590 -15.63 -2.68 1.03
CA LYS A 590 -16.25 -4.00 1.11
C LYS A 590 -15.47 -5.03 0.28
N PRO A 591 -15.40 -6.31 0.69
CA PRO A 591 -14.62 -7.34 -0.01
C PRO A 591 -14.85 -7.41 -1.53
N MET A 592 -16.08 -7.18 -1.98
CA MET A 592 -16.43 -7.19 -3.41
C MET A 592 -15.70 -6.12 -4.23
N ASP A 593 -15.24 -5.03 -3.63
CA ASP A 593 -14.42 -4.03 -4.32
C ASP A 593 -13.09 -4.63 -4.82
N THR A 594 -12.60 -5.68 -4.14
CA THR A 594 -11.43 -6.46 -4.59
C THR A 594 -11.83 -7.51 -5.60
N PHE A 595 -12.85 -8.33 -5.27
CA PHE A 595 -13.20 -9.47 -6.12
C PHE A 595 -13.74 -9.06 -7.49
N LEU A 596 -14.51 -7.97 -7.60
CA LEU A 596 -15.07 -7.47 -8.86
C LEU A 596 -14.06 -6.73 -9.74
N THR A 597 -12.87 -6.43 -9.21
CA THR A 597 -11.79 -5.73 -9.94
C THR A 597 -10.58 -6.63 -10.19
N LEU A 598 -10.68 -7.94 -9.95
CA LEU A 598 -9.61 -8.87 -10.30
C LEU A 598 -9.41 -8.88 -11.83
N ALA A 599 -8.16 -8.68 -12.24
CA ALA A 599 -7.73 -8.79 -13.63
C ALA A 599 -6.32 -9.36 -13.72
N ARG A 600 -6.09 -10.26 -14.67
CA ARG A 600 -4.80 -10.94 -14.86
C ARG A 600 -3.69 -10.01 -15.35
N TRP A 601 -4.03 -8.87 -15.94
CA TRP A 601 -3.07 -7.88 -16.43
C TRP A 601 -3.55 -6.44 -16.21
N ASN A 602 -2.59 -5.51 -16.20
CA ASN A 602 -2.79 -4.07 -16.08
C ASN A 602 -3.68 -3.65 -14.89
N MET A 603 -3.58 -4.38 -13.78
CA MET A 603 -4.38 -4.17 -12.57
C MET A 603 -3.57 -4.52 -11.33
N THR A 604 -3.54 -3.61 -10.36
CA THR A 604 -2.98 -3.84 -9.02
C THR A 604 -3.98 -3.38 -7.98
N ASN A 605 -4.52 -4.29 -7.18
CA ASN A 605 -5.48 -3.96 -6.14
C ASN A 605 -4.76 -3.48 -4.87
N THR A 606 -4.96 -2.23 -4.41
CA THR A 606 -4.35 -1.73 -3.16
C THR A 606 -5.34 -1.70 -2.00
N GLU A 607 -4.88 -2.08 -0.81
CA GLU A 607 -5.78 -2.39 0.31
C GLU A 607 -5.21 -2.04 1.68
N PHE A 608 -6.06 -1.55 2.57
CA PHE A 608 -5.74 -1.41 3.98
C PHE A 608 -5.75 -2.77 4.71
N PRO A 609 -5.01 -2.93 5.82
CA PRO A 609 -4.85 -4.23 6.45
C PRO A 609 -6.13 -4.83 7.08
N ASP A 610 -7.12 -4.00 7.41
CA ASP A 610 -8.45 -4.44 7.86
C ASP A 610 -9.31 -4.93 6.70
N HIS A 611 -9.25 -4.25 5.55
CA HIS A 611 -9.90 -4.70 4.32
C HIS A 611 -9.36 -6.05 3.86
N GLN A 612 -8.05 -6.27 3.97
CA GLN A 612 -7.42 -7.57 3.69
C GLN A 612 -8.03 -8.69 4.54
N LEU A 613 -8.28 -8.42 5.82
CA LEU A 613 -8.94 -9.37 6.72
C LEU A 613 -10.39 -9.61 6.29
N ASN A 614 -11.11 -8.57 5.87
CA ASN A 614 -12.49 -8.70 5.38
C ASN A 614 -12.55 -9.57 4.12
N VAL A 615 -11.62 -9.41 3.18
CA VAL A 615 -11.50 -10.26 1.98
C VAL A 615 -11.18 -11.71 2.36
N LEU A 616 -10.24 -11.92 3.29
CA LEU A 616 -9.92 -13.24 3.80
C LEU A 616 -11.14 -13.91 4.46
N ASN A 617 -11.90 -13.17 5.26
CA ASN A 617 -13.10 -13.70 5.91
C ASN A 617 -14.21 -14.01 4.90
N GLU A 618 -14.43 -13.15 3.91
CA GLU A 618 -15.38 -13.40 2.82
C GLU A 618 -15.01 -14.68 2.05
N SER A 619 -13.71 -14.90 1.81
CA SER A 619 -13.24 -16.12 1.13
C SER A 619 -13.52 -17.42 1.88
N LYS A 620 -13.83 -17.33 3.19
CA LYS A 620 -14.17 -18.46 4.06
C LYS A 620 -15.68 -18.67 4.19
N SER A 621 -16.50 -17.84 3.55
CA SER A 621 -17.96 -17.98 3.61
C SER A 621 -18.41 -19.22 2.81
N LEU A 622 -19.49 -19.89 3.26
CA LEU A 622 -19.95 -21.17 2.70
C LEU A 622 -20.26 -21.12 1.19
N ASN A 623 -20.67 -19.96 0.68
CA ASN A 623 -21.09 -19.77 -0.71
C ASN A 623 -20.00 -19.11 -1.58
N PHE A 624 -18.80 -18.89 -1.04
CA PHE A 624 -17.72 -18.26 -1.77
C PHE A 624 -17.07 -19.24 -2.74
N ASN A 625 -16.97 -18.85 -4.01
CA ASN A 625 -16.18 -19.56 -5.01
C ASN A 625 -15.28 -18.58 -5.76
N LEU A 626 -13.97 -18.73 -5.56
CA LEU A 626 -12.96 -17.87 -6.18
C LEU A 626 -13.02 -17.87 -7.72
N SER A 627 -13.38 -19.01 -8.35
CA SER A 627 -13.40 -19.09 -9.82
C SER A 627 -14.46 -18.20 -10.46
N ASN A 628 -15.51 -17.82 -9.72
CA ASN A 628 -16.53 -16.87 -10.19
C ASN A 628 -15.97 -15.46 -10.41
N TYR A 629 -14.77 -15.17 -9.88
CA TYR A 629 -14.16 -13.84 -9.91
C TYR A 629 -12.89 -13.77 -10.78
N ASP A 630 -12.53 -14.82 -11.53
CA ASP A 630 -11.40 -14.76 -12.45
C ASP A 630 -11.68 -13.75 -13.58
N ASN A 631 -10.81 -12.74 -13.73
CA ASN A 631 -11.01 -11.60 -14.63
C ASN A 631 -12.37 -10.89 -14.46
N ALA A 632 -12.87 -10.80 -13.22
CA ALA A 632 -14.13 -10.11 -12.93
C ALA A 632 -14.16 -8.63 -13.34
N ILE A 633 -13.02 -8.01 -13.64
CA ILE A 633 -12.99 -6.67 -14.25
C ILE A 633 -13.83 -6.58 -15.54
N MET A 634 -14.06 -7.69 -16.24
CA MET A 634 -14.89 -7.77 -17.45
C MET A 634 -16.36 -8.13 -17.16
N MET A 635 -16.72 -8.33 -15.88
CA MET A 635 -18.08 -8.70 -15.48
C MET A 635 -19.06 -7.58 -15.82
N LYS A 636 -20.13 -7.94 -16.54
CA LYS A 636 -21.24 -7.03 -16.83
C LYS A 636 -22.21 -6.99 -15.66
N HIS A 637 -22.63 -5.79 -15.30
CA HIS A 637 -23.63 -5.53 -14.25
C HIS A 637 -25.01 -5.27 -14.87
N ASP A 638 -26.07 -5.33 -14.06
CA ASP A 638 -27.42 -4.96 -14.51
C ASP A 638 -27.44 -3.49 -14.99
N PRO A 639 -27.85 -3.21 -16.24
CA PRO A 639 -27.92 -1.85 -16.78
C PRO A 639 -28.71 -0.87 -15.91
N LYS A 640 -29.71 -1.35 -15.15
CA LYS A 640 -30.50 -0.54 -14.23
C LYS A 640 -29.66 0.15 -13.16
N ILE A 641 -28.50 -0.42 -12.81
CA ILE A 641 -27.58 0.18 -11.83
C ILE A 641 -27.01 1.48 -12.40
N VAL A 642 -26.56 1.47 -13.66
CA VAL A 642 -26.04 2.66 -14.33
C VAL A 642 -27.16 3.67 -14.59
N GLU A 643 -28.34 3.23 -15.01
CA GLU A 643 -29.52 4.10 -15.19
C GLU A 643 -29.90 4.82 -13.89
N MET A 644 -29.86 4.11 -12.76
CA MET A 644 -30.13 4.68 -11.45
C MET A 644 -29.05 5.70 -11.04
N LEU A 645 -27.77 5.35 -11.21
CA LEU A 645 -26.65 6.25 -10.89
C LEU A 645 -26.61 7.49 -11.79
N ASN A 646 -27.04 7.40 -13.04
CA ASN A 646 -27.12 8.52 -13.98
C ASN A 646 -28.09 9.64 -13.54
N GLN A 647 -28.91 9.39 -12.51
CA GLN A 647 -29.72 10.45 -11.88
C GLN A 647 -28.88 11.38 -10.98
N LEU A 648 -27.63 11.01 -10.67
CA LEU A 648 -26.68 11.84 -9.93
C LEU A 648 -25.72 12.50 -10.92
N ASP A 649 -25.76 13.82 -11.02
CA ASP A 649 -24.89 14.60 -11.90
C ASP A 649 -23.39 14.34 -11.65
N ASP A 650 -23.00 14.18 -10.37
CA ASP A 650 -21.61 13.86 -10.01
C ASP A 650 -21.20 12.43 -10.44
N PHE A 651 -22.14 11.49 -10.58
CA PHE A 651 -21.82 10.19 -11.17
C PHE A 651 -21.66 10.30 -12.69
N VAL A 652 -22.53 11.06 -13.37
CA VAL A 652 -22.39 11.32 -14.82
C VAL A 652 -21.02 11.92 -15.11
N LYS A 653 -20.61 12.94 -14.36
CA LYS A 653 -19.27 13.54 -14.45
C LYS A 653 -18.15 12.54 -14.18
N ALA A 654 -18.36 11.60 -13.25
CA ALA A 654 -17.37 10.59 -12.91
C ALA A 654 -17.26 9.48 -13.96
N TYR A 655 -18.35 9.13 -14.63
CA TYR A 655 -18.43 7.94 -15.45
C TYR A 655 -18.30 8.22 -16.95
N GLU A 656 -18.74 9.37 -17.43
CA GLU A 656 -18.69 9.73 -18.85
C GLU A 656 -17.33 10.32 -19.29
N LEU A 657 -17.06 10.31 -20.59
CA LEU A 657 -15.92 10.98 -21.19
C LEU A 657 -16.20 12.47 -21.44
N THR A 658 -15.15 13.23 -21.73
CA THR A 658 -15.29 14.56 -22.36
C THR A 658 -15.35 14.41 -23.89
N PRO A 659 -15.83 15.43 -24.63
CA PRO A 659 -15.83 15.41 -26.10
C PRO A 659 -14.42 15.19 -26.69
N ASP A 660 -13.42 15.90 -26.18
CA ASP A 660 -12.03 15.81 -26.66
C ASP A 660 -11.43 14.41 -26.47
N LEU A 661 -11.71 13.78 -25.32
CA LEU A 661 -11.27 12.40 -25.07
C LEU A 661 -12.01 11.41 -25.97
N SER A 662 -13.28 11.64 -26.24
CA SER A 662 -14.06 10.80 -27.16
C SER A 662 -13.49 10.86 -28.58
N GLU A 663 -13.11 12.05 -29.06
CA GLU A 663 -12.45 12.23 -30.35
C GLU A 663 -11.10 11.48 -30.40
N LEU A 664 -10.26 11.67 -29.38
CA LEU A 664 -8.95 11.02 -29.31
C LEU A 664 -9.06 9.49 -29.27
N LEU A 665 -9.94 8.95 -28.42
CA LEU A 665 -10.18 7.51 -28.32
C LEU A 665 -10.78 6.96 -29.63
N GLY A 666 -11.60 7.76 -30.33
CA GLY A 666 -12.06 7.45 -31.68
C GLY A 666 -10.92 7.34 -32.69
N LYS A 667 -9.89 8.20 -32.62
CA LYS A 667 -8.67 8.11 -33.47
C LYS A 667 -7.88 6.84 -33.19
N VAL A 668 -7.84 6.37 -31.94
CA VAL A 668 -7.26 5.07 -31.58
C VAL A 668 -8.10 3.91 -32.13
N GLY A 669 -9.40 4.12 -32.35
CA GLY A 669 -10.36 3.10 -32.79
C GLY A 669 -11.14 2.44 -31.66
N VAL A 670 -11.11 3.01 -30.45
CA VAL A 670 -11.95 2.56 -29.31
C VAL A 670 -13.40 2.91 -29.59
N ASP A 671 -14.35 2.01 -29.28
CA ASP A 671 -15.77 2.31 -29.43
C ASP A 671 -16.25 3.19 -28.27
N VAL A 672 -16.57 4.45 -28.57
CA VAL A 672 -16.94 5.46 -27.57
C VAL A 672 -18.44 5.76 -27.52
N LYS A 673 -19.26 5.10 -28.36
CA LYS A 673 -20.69 5.45 -28.53
C LYS A 673 -21.50 5.40 -27.22
N GLU A 674 -21.19 4.44 -26.35
CA GLU A 674 -21.90 4.21 -25.08
C GLU A 674 -21.18 4.83 -23.86
N LEU A 675 -20.12 5.61 -24.08
CA LEU A 675 -19.31 6.18 -23.00
C LEU A 675 -19.78 7.57 -22.55
N GLY A 676 -20.73 8.19 -23.27
CA GLY A 676 -21.22 9.54 -22.98
C GLY A 676 -20.17 10.63 -23.19
N ASN A 677 -20.58 11.89 -23.06
CA ASN A 677 -19.74 13.06 -23.37
C ASN A 677 -19.85 14.20 -22.34
N ARG A 678 -20.44 13.95 -21.17
CA ARG A 678 -20.65 14.92 -20.09
C ARG A 678 -19.70 14.70 -18.90
N GLY A 679 -18.58 14.05 -19.15
CA GLY A 679 -17.54 13.79 -18.17
C GLY A 679 -16.91 15.06 -17.61
N LEU A 680 -16.20 14.91 -16.49
CA LEU A 680 -15.52 16.01 -15.81
C LEU A 680 -14.44 16.64 -16.70
N THR A 681 -14.56 17.94 -16.98
CA THR A 681 -13.58 18.74 -17.74
C THR A 681 -12.38 19.13 -16.89
N TYR A 682 -11.27 19.54 -17.52
CA TYR A 682 -10.03 19.94 -16.82
C TYR A 682 -10.25 21.04 -15.77
N ASP A 683 -11.04 22.06 -16.09
CA ASP A 683 -11.36 23.16 -15.15
C ASP A 683 -12.17 22.69 -13.93
N GLY A 684 -12.89 21.57 -14.07
CA GLY A 684 -13.70 20.97 -13.01
C GLY A 684 -12.91 20.09 -12.03
N TRP A 685 -11.64 19.75 -12.31
CA TRP A 685 -10.87 18.80 -11.49
C TRP A 685 -10.75 19.24 -10.04
N ALA A 686 -10.39 20.50 -9.82
CA ALA A 686 -10.14 21.06 -8.48
C ALA A 686 -11.42 21.21 -7.65
N THR A 687 -12.57 21.42 -8.30
CA THR A 687 -13.85 21.68 -7.65
C THR A 687 -14.75 20.45 -7.52
N PHE A 688 -14.37 19.33 -8.13
CA PHE A 688 -15.14 18.10 -8.02
C PHE A 688 -15.23 17.64 -6.56
N GLY A 689 -16.43 17.30 -6.08
CA GLY A 689 -16.67 17.16 -4.64
C GLY A 689 -15.83 16.06 -3.98
N SER A 690 -15.50 14.98 -4.70
CA SER A 690 -14.56 13.95 -4.20
C SER A 690 -13.13 14.48 -4.08
N THR A 691 -12.69 15.30 -5.04
CA THR A 691 -11.36 15.96 -5.03
C THR A 691 -11.25 16.89 -3.83
N VAL A 692 -12.20 17.81 -3.67
CA VAL A 692 -12.20 18.81 -2.59
C VAL A 692 -12.10 18.12 -1.24
N LYS A 693 -13.02 17.19 -0.95
CA LYS A 693 -13.07 16.50 0.36
C LYS A 693 -11.79 15.72 0.65
N THR A 694 -11.23 15.04 -0.36
CA THR A 694 -10.02 14.21 -0.19
C THR A 694 -8.78 15.07 -0.02
N MET A 695 -8.60 16.10 -0.85
CA MET A 695 -7.46 17.02 -0.78
C MET A 695 -7.44 17.77 0.55
N THR A 696 -8.58 18.27 1.02
CA THR A 696 -8.64 18.93 2.34
C THR A 696 -8.17 17.99 3.45
N GLY A 697 -8.68 16.75 3.49
CA GLY A 697 -8.25 15.77 4.49
C GLY A 697 -6.76 15.42 4.42
N PHE A 698 -6.21 15.28 3.20
CA PHE A 698 -4.79 14.98 3.02
C PHE A 698 -3.87 16.14 3.40
N THR A 699 -4.25 17.37 3.06
CA THR A 699 -3.50 18.58 3.43
C THR A 699 -3.47 18.79 4.94
N GLU A 700 -4.60 18.63 5.64
CA GLU A 700 -4.66 18.72 7.10
C GLU A 700 -3.75 17.69 7.78
N ALA A 701 -3.80 16.44 7.31
CA ALA A 701 -2.94 15.39 7.85
C ALA A 701 -1.46 15.63 7.58
N TYR A 702 -1.10 16.09 6.37
CA TYR A 702 0.27 16.46 6.03
C TYR A 702 0.78 17.59 6.94
N ASN A 703 -0.02 18.64 7.15
CA ASN A 703 0.34 19.76 8.00
C ASN A 703 0.52 19.35 9.46
N SER A 704 -0.34 18.46 9.97
CA SER A 704 -0.19 17.89 11.32
C SER A 704 1.12 17.09 11.46
N PHE A 705 1.42 16.23 10.50
CA PHE A 705 2.68 15.46 10.50
C PHE A 705 3.91 16.37 10.43
N ARG A 706 3.90 17.35 9.51
CA ARG A 706 4.97 18.33 9.36
C ARG A 706 5.27 19.07 10.65
N SER A 707 4.24 19.48 11.39
CA SER A 707 4.42 20.16 12.69
C SER A 707 5.20 19.31 13.69
N ARG A 708 4.91 18.00 13.79
CA ARG A 708 5.65 17.08 14.68
C ARG A 708 7.09 16.88 14.22
N VAL A 709 7.32 16.78 12.91
CA VAL A 709 8.66 16.68 12.33
C VAL A 709 9.52 17.91 12.68
N ILE A 710 8.94 19.11 12.58
CA ILE A 710 9.61 20.37 12.94
C ILE A 710 9.96 20.39 14.42
N GLU A 711 9.04 19.99 15.29
CA GLU A 711 9.26 19.91 16.74
C GLU A 711 10.47 19.02 17.06
N THR A 712 10.53 17.84 16.45
CA THR A 712 11.67 16.92 16.61
C THR A 712 12.97 17.53 16.08
N ALA A 713 12.96 18.17 14.90
CA ALA A 713 14.15 18.82 14.36
C ALA A 713 14.67 19.94 15.27
N LYS A 714 13.78 20.77 15.83
CA LYS A 714 14.13 21.83 16.80
C LYS A 714 14.71 21.26 18.09
N LYS A 715 14.17 20.14 18.58
CA LYS A 715 14.71 19.40 19.73
C LYS A 715 16.14 18.93 19.47
N VAL A 716 16.41 18.31 18.31
CA VAL A 716 17.77 17.85 17.93
C VAL A 716 18.74 19.03 17.79
N ALA A 717 18.33 20.11 17.13
CA ALA A 717 19.15 21.31 17.00
C ALA A 717 19.55 21.89 18.37
N LYS A 718 18.61 21.98 19.30
CA LYS A 718 18.89 22.44 20.69
C LYS A 718 19.87 21.52 21.41
N MET A 719 19.78 20.20 21.20
CA MET A 719 20.73 19.25 21.81
C MET A 719 22.15 19.40 21.27
N LEU A 720 22.31 19.69 19.97
CA LEU A 720 23.62 19.90 19.35
C LEU A 720 24.24 21.26 19.67
N SER A 721 23.42 22.30 19.92
CA SER A 721 23.93 23.61 20.34
C SER A 721 24.40 23.67 21.81
N VAL A 722 24.14 22.63 22.59
CA VAL A 722 24.55 22.50 24.01
C VAL A 722 25.81 21.62 24.17
N GLN A 723 26.27 20.99 23.08
CA GLN A 723 27.55 20.26 22.97
C GLN A 723 28.59 21.14 22.29
#